data_AF-A0A8T3NRX2-F1
#
_entry.id   AF-A0A8T3NRX2-F1
#
_cell.length_a   1.000
_cell.length_b   1.000
_cell.length_c   1.000
_cell.angle_alpha   90.00
_cell.angle_beta   90.00
_cell.angle_gamma   90.00
#
_symmetry.space_group_name_H-M   'P 1'
#
loop_
_entity.id
_entity.type
_entity.pdbx_description
1 polymer ?
#
loop_
_entity_poly.entity_id
_entity_poly.type
_entity_poly.pdbx_seq_one_letter_code
_entity_poly.pdbx_strand_id
1 'polypeptide(L)'
;MRRSIARSEVPIARVARDRTAFDEPLSPAPDDATAKRATVRLADRLAHAQGQGQGTPPRPREIQAMAVIHEAMHQLIAQHRSRDEEPAFHSALAAVAREVGPEALEEALRTYAVEFPVAAVYQGVEAPDAYLEGATSDRPHREHVLEELLLLWLTNRNPAFTRHGDLFDDTPVAEASLYADIVESLHHHLAPDALADPGDDLVARLLAPAQAAPGSLAGQLRYIRQNWPGVSGLVDRLAPDLDRLAAQERGQVVVWDDVDVDDAGVRGPGLATPPVGAAGPGPADAQALHGFAGLDDETEAYSPDRDWMPRLVLTAKSTYVWLDQLSHRYGRAIRTLDAVPDEELDSLAAHGFSGLWLIGLWQRSHASQVIKQRRGDADAVASAYSLMDYRISDDLGGEEAFAQLRGRAMARGIRLACDMVPNHMGLDSRWVMDHPDRFISRPDSPFPAYTFSGPNLSADERVGIYLEDHYDDRSDAAVVFKRVERWNGEQRYVYHGNDGTGTAWNDTAQLDYLRADVREAVMDAIIAVCKRAPIIRFDAAMTLARRHVQRLWYPLPGHGESIPSRADAALSGAEFAARMPREFWREVVDRVAAEAPDTLLLAEAFWLMEGYFVRTLGMHRVYNSAFMHMLRDEDNAGYRTVLRNTLAFDPEILQRYVDF
;
A
#
# COMPACT_ATOMS: atom_id res chain seq x y z
N MET A 1 -25.72 17.44 27.19
CA MET A 1 -24.70 18.48 26.94
C MET A 1 -23.33 17.86 27.21
N ARG A 2 -22.69 17.27 26.19
CA ARG A 2 -21.33 16.72 26.33
C ARG A 2 -20.37 17.89 26.09
N ARG A 3 -19.74 18.41 27.16
CA ARG A 3 -18.63 19.36 27.02
C ARG A 3 -17.51 18.62 26.29
N SER A 4 -17.11 19.14 25.13
CA SER A 4 -15.93 18.68 24.40
C SER A 4 -14.72 19.00 25.28
N ILE A 5 -14.13 17.98 25.90
CA ILE A 5 -12.78 18.09 26.46
C ILE A 5 -11.88 18.46 25.27
N ALA A 6 -11.15 19.57 25.37
CA ALA A 6 -10.14 19.93 24.37
C ALA A 6 -9.14 18.76 24.31
N ARG A 7 -9.00 18.15 23.13
CA ARG A 7 -8.11 16.99 22.93
C ARG A 7 -6.68 17.43 23.22
N SER A 8 -5.97 16.76 24.13
CA SER A 8 -4.57 17.08 24.43
C SER A 8 -3.67 16.67 23.26
N GLU A 9 -2.65 17.48 23.02
CA GLU A 9 -1.55 17.12 22.13
C GLU A 9 -0.72 16.03 22.82
N VAL A 10 -0.39 14.95 22.11
CA VAL A 10 0.45 13.89 22.66
C VAL A 10 1.87 14.43 22.83
N PRO A 11 2.49 14.30 24.01
CA PRO A 11 3.81 14.84 24.25
C PRO A 11 4.86 14.09 23.43
N ILE A 12 5.79 14.84 22.82
CA ILE A 12 6.94 14.31 22.09
C ILE A 12 8.17 15.05 22.62
N ALA A 13 9.20 14.31 22.99
CA ALA A 13 10.46 14.85 23.47
C ALA A 13 11.05 15.85 22.46
N ARG A 14 11.57 16.98 22.95
CA ARG A 14 12.23 18.02 22.15
C ARG A 14 13.34 17.43 21.31
N VAL A 15 14.17 16.54 21.88
CA VAL A 15 15.25 15.85 21.17
C VAL A 15 14.72 15.07 19.97
N ALA A 16 13.57 14.39 20.11
CA ALA A 16 12.95 13.68 19.00
C ALA A 16 12.38 14.64 17.95
N ARG A 17 11.75 15.75 18.37
CA ARG A 17 11.30 16.81 17.45
C ARG A 17 12.47 17.43 16.69
N ASP A 18 13.56 17.76 17.35
CA ASP A 18 14.76 18.36 16.74
C ASP A 18 15.42 17.40 15.75
N ARG A 19 15.54 16.12 16.11
CA ARG A 19 16.09 15.07 15.25
C ARG A 19 15.26 14.86 13.98
N THR A 20 13.94 15.03 14.06
CA THR A 20 13.00 14.80 12.96
C THR A 20 12.49 16.09 12.32
N ALA A 21 12.91 17.26 12.80
CA ALA A 21 12.33 18.56 12.47
C ALA A 21 10.79 18.63 12.61
N PHE A 22 10.16 17.78 13.45
CA PHE A 22 8.70 17.65 13.53
C PHE A 22 8.08 18.75 14.41
N ASP A 23 7.48 19.73 13.74
CA ASP A 23 6.95 20.97 14.34
C ASP A 23 5.42 21.01 14.47
N GLU A 24 4.73 19.94 14.09
CA GLU A 24 3.27 19.85 14.13
C GLU A 24 2.75 19.21 15.45
N PRO A 25 1.47 19.41 15.81
CA PRO A 25 0.86 18.72 16.92
C PRO A 25 0.48 17.27 16.56
N LEU A 26 0.66 16.34 17.49
CA LEU A 26 0.22 14.96 17.37
C LEU A 26 -1.13 14.76 18.08
N SER A 27 -2.15 14.37 17.32
CA SER A 27 -3.53 14.24 17.82
C SER A 27 -3.92 12.78 18.03
N PRO A 28 -4.62 12.44 19.13
CA PRO A 28 -5.08 11.08 19.40
C PRO A 28 -6.30 10.67 18.59
N ALA A 29 -6.80 11.51 17.67
CA ALA A 29 -8.05 11.26 16.94
C ALA A 29 -7.83 10.35 15.71
N PRO A 30 -8.17 9.06 15.76
CA PRO A 30 -7.81 8.12 14.69
C PRO A 30 -8.61 8.34 13.40
N ASP A 31 -9.74 9.06 13.43
CA ASP A 31 -10.57 9.35 12.25
C ASP A 31 -10.27 10.72 11.63
N ASP A 32 -9.41 11.51 12.27
CA ASP A 32 -9.07 12.84 11.79
C ASP A 32 -7.95 12.76 10.75
N ALA A 33 -8.22 13.25 9.53
CA ALA A 33 -7.27 13.17 8.43
C ALA A 33 -5.97 13.93 8.71
N THR A 34 -6.01 15.02 9.48
CA THR A 34 -4.83 15.79 9.86
C THR A 34 -3.99 15.04 10.90
N ALA A 35 -4.63 14.42 11.88
CA ALA A 35 -3.98 13.54 12.86
C ALA A 35 -3.28 12.35 12.19
N LYS A 36 -3.93 11.69 11.23
CA LYS A 36 -3.34 10.59 10.45
C LYS A 36 -2.10 11.05 9.69
N ARG A 37 -2.18 12.16 8.96
CA ARG A 37 -1.04 12.71 8.21
C ARG A 37 0.13 13.11 9.10
N ALA A 38 -0.15 13.74 10.24
CA ALA A 38 0.89 14.09 11.22
C ALA A 38 1.60 12.83 11.75
N THR A 39 0.84 11.77 12.00
CA THR A 39 1.36 10.47 12.44
C THR A 39 2.23 9.79 11.38
N VAL A 40 1.82 9.82 10.11
CA VAL A 40 2.60 9.30 8.98
C VAL A 40 3.90 10.07 8.82
N ARG A 41 3.83 11.42 8.77
CA ARG A 41 5.03 12.27 8.67
C ARG A 41 6.01 12.02 9.82
N LEU A 42 5.52 11.86 11.05
CA LEU A 42 6.38 11.57 12.19
C LEU A 42 7.08 10.20 12.03
N ALA A 43 6.35 9.15 11.64
CA ALA A 43 6.92 7.83 11.36
C ALA A 43 7.99 7.88 10.24
N ASP A 44 7.71 8.56 9.14
CA ASP A 44 8.64 8.67 8.01
C ASP A 44 9.92 9.40 8.40
N ARG A 45 9.80 10.49 9.16
CA ARG A 45 10.97 11.26 9.61
C ARG A 45 11.78 10.50 10.65
N LEU A 46 11.14 9.70 11.51
CA LEU A 46 11.84 8.80 12.42
C LEU A 46 12.59 7.70 11.65
N ALA A 47 11.97 7.11 10.64
CA ALA A 47 12.61 6.14 9.75
C ALA A 47 13.82 6.73 9.00
N HIS A 48 13.69 7.97 8.54
CA HIS A 48 14.79 8.67 7.86
C HIS A 48 15.94 9.04 8.80
N ALA A 49 15.63 9.44 10.04
CA ALA A 49 16.64 9.85 11.02
C ALA A 49 17.42 8.67 11.65
N GLN A 50 16.90 7.44 11.62
CA GLN A 50 17.52 6.29 12.28
C GLN A 50 18.75 5.70 11.57
N GLY A 51 18.99 6.01 10.29
CA GLY A 51 20.15 5.50 9.54
C GLY A 51 20.20 3.97 9.40
N GLN A 52 20.94 3.44 8.42
CA GLN A 52 21.04 1.99 8.22
C GLN A 52 21.83 1.33 9.36
N GLY A 53 21.15 0.82 10.39
CA GLY A 53 21.78 -0.01 11.42
C GLY A 53 21.13 -0.03 12.82
N GLN A 54 20.10 0.76 13.12
CA GLN A 54 19.47 0.78 14.45
C GLN A 54 17.95 0.55 14.39
N GLY A 55 17.51 -0.63 14.85
CA GLY A 55 16.11 -0.93 15.14
C GLY A 55 15.15 -0.89 13.93
N THR A 56 13.87 -1.20 14.18
CA THR A 56 12.78 -0.99 13.21
C THR A 56 12.06 0.31 13.58
N PRO A 57 11.88 1.26 12.64
CA PRO A 57 11.20 2.51 12.95
C PRO A 57 9.73 2.30 13.33
N PRO A 58 9.16 3.14 14.21
CA PRO A 58 7.73 3.11 14.54
C PRO A 58 6.89 3.31 13.29
N ARG A 59 5.90 2.45 13.10
CA ARG A 59 4.92 2.60 12.03
C ARG A 59 3.84 3.62 12.43
N PRO A 60 3.17 4.28 11.48
CA PRO A 60 2.15 5.28 11.78
C PRO A 60 1.09 4.76 12.77
N ARG A 61 0.66 3.51 12.63
CA ARG A 61 -0.38 2.93 13.48
C ARG A 61 0.09 2.59 14.90
N GLU A 62 1.39 2.34 15.11
CA GLU A 62 1.96 2.21 16.46
C GLU A 62 1.95 3.57 17.16
N ILE A 63 2.33 4.63 16.44
CA ILE A 63 2.28 6.01 16.94
C ILE A 63 0.83 6.40 17.26
N GLN A 64 -0.11 6.09 16.37
CA GLN A 64 -1.54 6.35 16.62
C GLN A 64 -2.06 5.55 17.82
N ALA A 65 -1.66 4.29 17.98
CA ALA A 65 -2.06 3.46 19.12
C ALA A 65 -1.52 4.02 20.44
N MET A 66 -0.26 4.45 20.48
CA MET A 66 0.34 5.13 21.64
C MET A 66 -0.42 6.41 21.98
N ALA A 67 -0.75 7.23 20.96
CA ALA A 67 -1.56 8.43 21.12
C ALA A 67 -2.95 8.14 21.70
N VAL A 68 -3.62 7.08 21.23
CA VAL A 68 -4.92 6.64 21.75
C VAL A 68 -4.82 6.17 23.21
N ILE A 69 -3.77 5.41 23.57
CA ILE A 69 -3.54 4.97 24.95
C ILE A 69 -3.34 6.18 25.87
N HIS A 70 -2.54 7.16 25.44
CA HIS A 70 -2.31 8.41 26.16
C HIS A 70 -3.61 9.17 26.45
N GLU A 71 -4.43 9.40 25.42
CA GLU A 71 -5.73 10.05 25.56
C GLU A 71 -6.73 9.24 26.40
N ALA A 72 -6.68 7.91 26.33
CA ALA A 72 -7.50 7.06 27.19
C ALA A 72 -7.13 7.23 28.68
N MET A 73 -5.84 7.38 28.99
CA MET A 73 -5.39 7.67 30.35
C MET A 73 -5.89 9.03 30.83
N HIS A 74 -5.84 10.08 30.00
CA HIS A 74 -6.44 11.38 30.32
C HIS A 74 -7.94 11.29 30.63
N GLN A 75 -8.69 10.54 29.82
CA GLN A 75 -10.13 10.38 30.05
C GLN A 75 -10.43 9.61 31.33
N LEU A 76 -9.61 8.62 31.68
CA LEU A 76 -9.74 7.90 32.94
C LEU A 76 -9.46 8.82 34.14
N ILE A 77 -8.41 9.64 34.06
CA ILE A 77 -8.07 10.64 35.08
C ILE A 77 -9.20 11.67 35.24
N ALA A 78 -9.76 12.17 34.12
CA ALA A 78 -10.86 13.12 34.15
C ALA A 78 -12.16 12.55 34.76
N GLN A 79 -12.34 11.22 34.71
CA GLN A 79 -13.45 10.51 35.38
C GLN A 79 -13.18 10.28 36.86
N HIS A 80 -11.91 10.26 37.28
CA HIS A 80 -11.53 10.09 38.67
C HIS A 80 -11.69 11.41 39.44
N ARG A 81 -12.25 11.33 40.64
CA ARG A 81 -12.51 12.46 41.53
C ARG A 81 -11.76 12.24 42.82
N SER A 82 -11.25 13.32 43.41
CA SER A 82 -10.67 13.25 44.75
C SER A 82 -11.75 12.97 45.80
N ARG A 83 -11.34 12.70 47.05
CA ARG A 83 -12.25 12.52 48.20
C ARG A 83 -13.22 13.69 48.42
N ASP A 84 -12.91 14.88 47.89
CA ASP A 84 -13.72 16.10 48.00
C ASP A 84 -14.59 16.38 46.74
N GLU A 85 -14.77 15.38 45.86
CA GLU A 85 -15.49 15.47 44.57
C GLU A 85 -14.89 16.47 43.55
N GLU A 86 -13.71 17.04 43.84
CA GLU A 86 -12.98 17.91 42.92
C GLU A 86 -12.24 17.11 41.82
N PRO A 87 -11.91 17.74 40.68
CA PRO A 87 -11.01 17.15 39.70
C PRO A 87 -9.68 16.75 40.36
N ALA A 88 -9.22 15.52 40.11
CA ALA A 88 -8.09 14.91 40.82
C ALA A 88 -6.83 15.80 40.88
N PHE A 89 -6.52 16.50 39.78
CA PHE A 89 -5.28 17.29 39.65
C PHE A 89 -5.36 18.72 40.22
N HIS A 90 -6.55 19.25 40.49
CA HIS A 90 -6.70 20.57 41.11
C HIS A 90 -6.17 20.57 42.54
N SER A 91 -6.62 19.59 43.35
CA SER A 91 -6.14 19.40 44.72
C SER A 91 -4.71 18.84 44.79
N ALA A 92 -4.29 18.05 43.79
CA ALA A 92 -2.97 17.43 43.75
C ALA A 92 -1.83 18.44 43.59
N LEU A 93 -2.01 19.49 42.77
CA LEU A 93 -0.98 20.52 42.57
C LEU A 93 -0.58 21.19 43.90
N ALA A 94 -1.57 21.54 44.73
CA ALA A 94 -1.33 22.13 46.05
C ALA A 94 -0.75 21.12 47.05
N ALA A 95 -1.12 19.84 46.96
CA ALA A 95 -0.58 18.78 47.81
C ALA A 95 0.90 18.53 47.51
N VAL A 96 1.25 18.33 46.24
CA VAL A 96 2.63 18.14 45.78
C VAL A 96 3.48 19.36 46.15
N ALA A 97 2.99 20.58 45.91
CA ALA A 97 3.71 21.81 46.27
C ALA A 97 4.08 21.90 47.77
N ARG A 98 3.27 21.34 48.66
CA ARG A 98 3.55 21.28 50.11
C ARG A 98 4.60 20.24 50.46
N GLU A 99 4.69 19.16 49.69
CA GLU A 99 5.59 18.04 49.97
C GLU A 99 6.99 18.25 49.37
N VAL A 100 7.07 18.59 48.08
CA VAL A 100 8.35 18.78 47.36
C VAL A 100 8.85 20.22 47.39
N GLY A 101 7.98 21.17 47.74
CA GLY A 101 8.25 22.61 47.74
C GLY A 101 7.80 23.32 46.45
N PRO A 102 7.29 24.56 46.53
CA PRO A 102 6.70 25.26 45.39
C PRO A 102 7.73 25.63 44.31
N GLU A 103 8.96 25.97 44.69
CA GLU A 103 10.02 26.31 43.74
C GLU A 103 10.46 25.08 42.92
N ALA A 104 10.65 23.94 43.59
CA ALA A 104 11.03 22.69 42.94
C ALA A 104 9.91 22.14 42.04
N LEU A 105 8.64 22.31 42.44
CA LEU A 105 7.51 21.99 41.59
C LEU A 105 7.49 22.87 40.33
N GLU A 106 7.64 24.19 40.48
CA GLU A 106 7.64 25.09 39.32
C GLU A 106 8.81 24.81 38.37
N GLU A 107 9.99 24.46 38.90
CA GLU A 107 11.14 24.00 38.12
C GLU A 107 10.81 22.74 37.30
N ALA A 108 10.16 21.73 37.91
CA ALA A 108 9.74 20.53 37.19
C ALA A 108 8.71 20.82 36.08
N LEU A 109 7.70 21.66 36.37
CA LEU A 109 6.68 22.05 35.38
C LEU A 109 7.32 22.79 34.20
N ARG A 110 8.29 23.68 34.49
CA ARG A 110 9.04 24.43 33.48
C ARG A 110 9.93 23.52 32.65
N THR A 111 10.67 22.62 33.29
CA THR A 111 11.52 21.64 32.62
C THR A 111 10.69 20.75 31.70
N TYR A 112 9.52 20.29 32.14
CA TYR A 112 8.60 19.56 31.26
C TYR A 112 8.14 20.39 30.06
N ALA A 113 7.71 21.63 30.27
CA ALA A 113 7.25 22.50 29.17
C ALA A 113 8.37 22.80 28.15
N VAL A 114 9.64 22.73 28.58
CA VAL A 114 10.82 22.85 27.71
C VAL A 114 11.11 21.54 26.99
N GLU A 115 11.19 20.42 27.70
CA GLU A 115 11.63 19.12 27.17
C GLU A 115 10.54 18.36 26.42
N PHE A 116 9.26 18.62 26.73
CA PHE A 116 8.08 18.08 26.05
C PHE A 116 7.15 19.21 25.60
N PRO A 117 7.62 20.10 24.71
CA PRO A 117 6.88 21.29 24.33
C PRO A 117 5.66 20.93 23.46
N VAL A 118 4.53 21.57 23.73
CA VAL A 118 3.43 21.68 22.77
C VAL A 118 3.91 22.39 21.50
N ALA A 119 3.25 22.17 20.37
CA ALA A 119 3.67 22.71 19.08
C ALA A 119 3.92 24.23 19.11
N ALA A 120 3.07 25.00 19.80
CA ALA A 120 3.21 26.45 19.94
C ALA A 120 4.50 26.87 20.69
N VAL A 121 4.87 26.13 21.73
CA VAL A 121 6.11 26.38 22.49
C VAL A 121 7.33 25.91 21.69
N TYR A 122 7.21 24.81 20.96
CA TYR A 122 8.29 24.29 20.11
C TYR A 122 8.62 25.25 18.96
N GLN A 123 7.61 25.78 18.29
CA GLN A 123 7.74 26.75 17.19
C GLN A 123 8.16 28.15 17.65
N GLY A 124 8.25 28.41 18.96
CA GLY A 124 8.57 29.72 19.53
C GLY A 124 7.44 30.75 19.42
N VAL A 125 6.20 30.30 19.20
CA VAL A 125 5.00 31.15 19.20
C VAL A 125 4.66 31.61 20.61
N GLU A 126 4.92 30.76 21.61
CA GLU A 126 4.70 31.04 23.03
C GLU A 126 5.92 30.61 23.86
N ALA A 127 6.27 31.39 24.88
CA ALA A 127 7.36 31.02 25.81
C ALA A 127 6.86 30.01 26.85
N PRO A 128 7.70 29.07 27.34
CA PRO A 128 7.29 28.06 28.33
C PRO A 128 6.61 28.64 29.57
N ASP A 129 7.11 29.75 30.12
CA ASP A 129 6.50 30.39 31.30
C ASP A 129 5.13 30.98 30.99
N ALA A 130 4.99 31.62 29.82
CA ALA A 130 3.73 32.19 29.38
C ALA A 130 2.69 31.08 29.15
N TYR A 131 3.11 29.94 28.60
CA TYR A 131 2.28 28.76 28.49
C TYR A 131 1.84 28.27 29.88
N LEU A 132 2.74 28.13 30.86
CA LEU A 132 2.37 27.67 32.21
C LEU A 132 1.39 28.62 32.94
N GLU A 133 1.44 29.91 32.65
CA GLU A 133 0.48 30.90 33.18
C GLU A 133 -0.91 30.83 32.52
N GLY A 134 -1.03 30.14 31.39
CA GLY A 134 -2.25 30.02 30.60
C GLY A 134 -3.25 28.95 31.09
N ALA A 135 -4.38 28.87 30.37
CA ALA A 135 -5.40 27.85 30.57
C ALA A 135 -6.10 27.51 29.24
N THR A 136 -6.52 26.25 29.10
CA THR A 136 -7.31 25.76 27.96
C THR A 136 -8.63 25.18 28.44
N SER A 137 -9.76 25.67 27.90
CA SER A 137 -11.12 25.20 28.26
C SER A 137 -11.36 25.11 29.78
N ASP A 138 -10.99 26.18 30.50
CA ASP A 138 -11.08 26.32 31.97
C ASP A 138 -10.11 25.47 32.80
N ARG A 139 -9.18 24.74 32.17
CA ARG A 139 -8.12 23.97 32.85
C ARG A 139 -6.79 24.74 32.83
N PRO A 140 -6.21 25.08 34.00
CA PRO A 140 -4.88 25.69 34.07
C PRO A 140 -3.80 24.78 33.46
N HIS A 141 -2.88 25.34 32.69
CA HIS A 141 -1.81 24.55 32.06
C HIS A 141 -0.88 23.88 33.09
N ARG A 142 -0.67 24.49 34.27
CA ARG A 142 0.08 23.85 35.38
C ARG A 142 -0.55 22.53 35.84
N GLU A 143 -1.87 22.46 35.95
CA GLU A 143 -2.57 21.22 36.32
C GLU A 143 -2.52 20.17 35.20
N HIS A 144 -2.43 20.62 33.95
CA HIS A 144 -2.24 19.73 32.81
C HIS A 144 -0.82 19.17 32.77
N VAL A 145 0.19 20.02 32.93
CA VAL A 145 1.60 19.59 32.97
C VAL A 145 1.88 18.65 34.15
N LEU A 146 1.27 18.88 35.31
CA LEU A 146 1.36 17.94 36.44
C LEU A 146 0.79 16.55 36.12
N GLU A 147 -0.32 16.50 35.37
CA GLU A 147 -0.90 15.26 34.88
C GLU A 147 0.02 14.57 33.86
N GLU A 148 0.58 15.34 32.94
CA GLU A 148 1.52 14.83 31.95
C GLU A 148 2.81 14.27 32.56
N LEU A 149 3.32 14.85 33.65
CA LEU A 149 4.46 14.27 34.39
C LEU A 149 4.16 12.84 34.89
N LEU A 150 2.95 12.60 35.39
CA LEU A 150 2.53 11.26 35.78
C LEU A 150 2.40 10.33 34.56
N LEU A 151 1.80 10.80 33.46
CA LEU A 151 1.62 10.00 32.26
C LEU A 151 2.95 9.67 31.56
N LEU A 152 3.91 10.59 31.58
CA LEU A 152 5.27 10.38 31.09
C LEU A 152 5.96 9.28 31.90
N TRP A 153 5.82 9.30 33.23
CA TRP A 153 6.38 8.29 34.12
C TRP A 153 5.78 6.90 33.89
N LEU A 154 4.46 6.84 33.64
CA LEU A 154 3.74 5.62 33.30
C LEU A 154 4.17 5.09 31.93
N THR A 155 4.35 5.98 30.96
CA THR A 155 4.78 5.67 29.59
C THR A 155 6.15 5.01 29.57
N ASN A 156 7.13 5.56 30.31
CA ASN A 156 8.48 4.99 30.42
C ASN A 156 8.53 3.64 31.18
N ARG A 157 7.46 3.28 31.91
CA ARG A 157 7.29 1.98 32.57
C ARG A 157 6.49 0.97 31.77
N ASN A 158 5.99 1.36 30.59
CA ASN A 158 5.21 0.50 29.72
C ASN A 158 6.13 -0.27 28.75
N PRO A 159 6.27 -1.60 28.86
CA PRO A 159 7.21 -2.34 28.02
C PRO A 159 6.85 -2.33 26.52
N ALA A 160 5.59 -2.02 26.18
CA ALA A 160 5.16 -1.88 24.79
C ALA A 160 5.67 -0.58 24.14
N PHE A 161 6.03 0.43 24.95
CA PHE A 161 6.57 1.71 24.49
C PHE A 161 8.10 1.70 24.40
N THR A 162 8.78 0.70 24.98
CA THR A 162 10.26 0.61 25.01
C THR A 162 10.90 0.61 23.62
N ARG A 163 10.21 0.09 22.59
CA ARG A 163 10.68 0.15 21.19
C ARG A 163 10.77 1.57 20.62
N HIS A 164 10.10 2.52 21.25
CA HIS A 164 9.98 3.92 20.82
C HIS A 164 10.36 4.90 21.95
N GLY A 165 11.20 4.45 22.89
CA GLY A 165 11.57 5.20 24.09
C GLY A 165 12.08 6.63 23.82
N ASP A 166 12.80 6.84 22.71
CA ASP A 166 13.29 8.17 22.30
C ASP A 166 12.19 9.25 22.18
N LEU A 167 10.95 8.87 21.88
CA LEU A 167 9.84 9.81 21.78
C LEU A 167 9.39 10.35 23.15
N PHE A 168 9.66 9.57 24.20
CA PHE A 168 9.14 9.78 25.54
C PHE A 168 10.24 9.76 26.59
N ASP A 169 11.51 9.90 26.22
CA ASP A 169 12.66 9.79 27.15
C ASP A 169 12.57 10.86 28.24
N ASP A 170 12.29 10.44 29.46
CA ASP A 170 12.09 11.30 30.61
C ASP A 170 13.38 11.63 31.36
N THR A 171 14.53 11.11 30.91
CA THR A 171 15.85 11.35 31.50
C THR A 171 16.14 12.85 31.68
N PRO A 172 15.91 13.74 30.69
CA PRO A 172 16.17 15.18 30.87
C PRO A 172 15.35 15.82 31.98
N VAL A 173 14.10 15.38 32.16
CA VAL A 173 13.20 15.88 33.22
C VAL A 173 13.61 15.31 34.58
N ALA A 174 14.01 14.04 34.62
CA ALA A 174 14.47 13.35 35.82
C ALA A 174 15.79 13.90 36.36
N GLU A 175 16.73 14.29 35.49
CA GLU A 175 18.03 14.83 35.90
C GLU A 175 17.97 16.30 36.32
N ALA A 176 17.04 17.07 35.75
CA ALA A 176 16.94 18.52 35.96
C ALA A 176 15.87 18.94 36.98
N SER A 177 15.14 18.00 37.61
CA SER A 177 14.09 18.33 38.58
C SER A 177 13.83 17.21 39.59
N LEU A 178 13.03 17.49 40.62
CA LEU A 178 12.56 16.47 41.59
C LEU A 178 11.42 15.60 41.02
N TYR A 179 11.54 15.21 39.75
CA TYR A 179 10.51 14.47 39.02
C TYR A 179 10.09 13.16 39.71
N ALA A 180 11.05 12.39 40.22
CA ALA A 180 10.75 11.13 40.90
C ALA A 180 9.93 11.36 42.20
N ASP A 181 10.33 12.34 43.01
CA ASP A 181 9.65 12.70 44.25
C ASP A 181 8.25 13.28 43.99
N ILE A 182 8.10 14.06 42.91
CA ILE A 182 6.81 14.60 42.46
C ILE A 182 5.87 13.47 42.07
N VAL A 183 6.33 12.49 41.30
CA VAL A 183 5.48 11.36 40.90
C VAL A 183 5.14 10.46 42.09
N GLU A 184 6.07 10.26 43.02
CA GLU A 184 5.80 9.53 44.27
C GLU A 184 4.73 10.25 45.12
N SER A 185 4.85 11.57 45.29
CA SER A 185 3.84 12.40 45.96
C SER A 185 2.46 12.32 45.26
N LEU A 186 2.44 12.39 43.93
CA LEU A 186 1.22 12.21 43.13
C LEU A 186 0.60 10.82 43.35
N HIS A 187 1.42 9.77 43.37
CA HIS A 187 0.94 8.42 43.60
C HIS A 187 0.26 8.30 44.97
N HIS A 188 0.89 8.80 46.04
CA HIS A 188 0.30 8.79 47.37
C HIS A 188 -1.02 9.56 47.44
N HIS A 189 -1.11 10.70 46.74
CA HIS A 189 -2.32 11.53 46.73
C HIS A 189 -3.46 10.92 45.91
N LEU A 190 -3.14 10.21 44.82
CA LEU A 190 -4.11 9.60 43.91
C LEU A 190 -4.51 8.16 44.29
N ALA A 191 -3.93 7.60 45.36
CA ALA A 191 -4.26 6.28 45.89
C ALA A 191 -4.41 6.27 47.44
N PRO A 192 -5.20 7.18 48.05
CA PRO A 192 -5.14 7.40 49.49
C PRO A 192 -5.82 6.28 50.32
N ASP A 193 -6.62 5.39 49.70
CA ASP A 193 -7.36 4.28 50.33
C ASP A 193 -7.13 2.90 49.66
N ALA A 194 -6.03 2.72 48.90
CA ALA A 194 -5.78 1.49 48.12
C ALA A 194 -5.83 0.18 48.93
N LEU A 195 -5.62 0.24 50.25
CA LEU A 195 -5.74 -0.90 51.17
C LEU A 195 -7.20 -1.27 51.53
N ALA A 196 -8.13 -0.34 51.44
CA ALA A 196 -9.54 -0.51 51.79
C ALA A 196 -10.43 -0.77 50.57
N ASP A 197 -10.16 -0.12 49.44
CA ASP A 197 -10.79 -0.38 48.14
C ASP A 197 -9.72 -0.40 47.03
N PRO A 198 -9.27 -1.59 46.59
CA PRO A 198 -8.31 -1.73 45.49
C PRO A 198 -8.79 -1.13 44.16
N GLY A 199 -10.10 -0.85 44.00
CA GLY A 199 -10.67 -0.22 42.82
C GLY A 199 -10.47 1.30 42.75
N ASP A 200 -9.99 1.92 43.83
CA ASP A 200 -9.82 3.38 43.93
C ASP A 200 -8.37 3.85 43.69
N ASP A 201 -7.43 2.93 43.54
CA ASP A 201 -6.05 3.24 43.16
C ASP A 201 -5.98 3.60 41.66
N LEU A 202 -6.00 4.90 41.37
CA LEU A 202 -5.94 5.41 40.01
C LEU A 202 -4.63 5.01 39.30
N VAL A 203 -3.50 5.01 40.01
CA VAL A 203 -2.20 4.67 39.42
C VAL A 203 -2.14 3.19 39.05
N ALA A 204 -2.62 2.31 39.92
CA ALA A 204 -2.74 0.89 39.62
C ALA A 204 -3.68 0.65 38.42
N ARG A 205 -4.80 1.38 38.34
CA ARG A 205 -5.72 1.29 37.19
C ARG A 205 -5.08 1.75 35.89
N LEU A 206 -4.29 2.82 35.92
CA LEU A 206 -3.55 3.32 34.76
C LEU A 206 -2.45 2.34 34.30
N LEU A 207 -1.82 1.60 35.23
CA LEU A 207 -0.83 0.56 34.93
C LEU A 207 -1.45 -0.76 34.45
N ALA A 208 -2.71 -1.02 34.79
CA ALA A 208 -3.35 -2.31 34.54
C ALA A 208 -3.33 -2.79 33.06
N PRO A 209 -3.50 -1.93 32.03
CA PRO A 209 -3.35 -2.36 30.64
C PRO A 209 -1.94 -2.88 30.35
N ALA A 210 -0.90 -2.14 30.76
CA ALA A 210 0.49 -2.52 30.56
C ALA A 210 0.85 -3.80 31.33
N GLN A 211 0.25 -4.05 32.49
CA GLN A 211 0.44 -5.31 33.22
C GLN A 211 -0.27 -6.48 32.54
N ALA A 212 -1.47 -6.27 32.00
CA ALA A 212 -2.25 -7.30 31.31
C ALA A 212 -1.66 -7.67 29.94
N ALA A 213 -1.05 -6.72 29.24
CA ALA A 213 -0.43 -6.90 27.94
C ALA A 213 0.92 -6.15 27.82
N PRO A 214 1.99 -6.63 28.51
CA PRO A 214 3.25 -5.90 28.63
C PRO A 214 3.92 -5.54 27.31
N GLY A 215 3.87 -6.43 26.31
CA GLY A 215 4.52 -6.21 25.02
C GLY A 215 3.57 -5.94 23.85
N SER A 216 2.32 -5.53 24.10
CA SER A 216 1.29 -5.42 23.06
C SER A 216 0.40 -4.19 23.25
N LEU A 217 0.62 -3.15 22.44
CA LEU A 217 -0.25 -1.98 22.32
C LEU A 217 -1.68 -2.39 21.97
N ALA A 218 -1.85 -3.36 21.06
CA ALA A 218 -3.17 -3.88 20.72
C ALA A 218 -3.86 -4.60 21.89
N GLY A 219 -3.09 -5.36 22.68
CA GLY A 219 -3.57 -6.02 23.90
C GLY A 219 -3.99 -5.00 24.95
N GLN A 220 -3.20 -3.93 25.13
CA GLN A 220 -3.51 -2.83 26.05
C GLN A 220 -4.79 -2.10 25.65
N LEU A 221 -4.96 -1.79 24.37
CA LEU A 221 -6.18 -1.17 23.85
C LEU A 221 -7.41 -2.07 24.01
N ARG A 222 -7.29 -3.39 23.79
CA ARG A 222 -8.38 -4.34 24.08
C ARG A 222 -8.73 -4.35 25.57
N TYR A 223 -7.73 -4.32 26.45
CA TYR A 223 -7.94 -4.24 27.89
C TYR A 223 -8.69 -2.95 28.26
N ILE A 224 -8.24 -1.80 27.78
CA ILE A 224 -8.87 -0.49 28.01
C ILE A 224 -10.34 -0.53 27.56
N ARG A 225 -10.60 -1.02 26.34
CA ARG A 225 -11.96 -1.12 25.79
C ARG A 225 -12.90 -1.96 26.66
N GLN A 226 -12.37 -3.03 27.26
CA GLN A 226 -13.17 -3.95 28.08
C GLN A 226 -13.37 -3.46 29.52
N ASN A 227 -12.39 -2.75 30.08
CA ASN A 227 -12.33 -2.49 31.53
C ASN A 227 -12.54 -1.02 31.91
N TRP A 228 -12.48 -0.07 30.96
CA TRP A 228 -12.67 1.36 31.21
C TRP A 228 -13.97 1.89 30.56
N PRO A 229 -15.15 1.65 31.17
CA PRO A 229 -16.43 2.09 30.62
C PRO A 229 -16.47 3.61 30.52
N GLY A 230 -16.85 4.14 29.36
CA GLY A 230 -16.92 5.59 29.10
C GLY A 230 -15.65 6.20 28.48
N VAL A 231 -14.52 5.49 28.51
CA VAL A 231 -13.28 5.82 27.77
C VAL A 231 -13.23 5.11 26.40
N SER A 232 -14.10 4.10 26.21
CA SER A 232 -14.09 3.22 25.05
C SER A 232 -14.30 3.93 23.71
N GLY A 233 -14.98 5.08 23.65
CA GLY A 233 -15.40 5.69 22.37
C GLY A 233 -14.26 6.08 21.42
N LEU A 234 -13.04 6.30 21.92
CA LEU A 234 -11.86 6.57 21.08
C LEU A 234 -11.11 5.28 20.71
N VAL A 235 -11.09 4.30 21.61
CA VAL A 235 -10.57 2.95 21.36
C VAL A 235 -11.48 2.16 20.40
N ASP A 236 -12.79 2.38 20.46
CA ASP A 236 -13.80 1.79 19.58
C ASP A 236 -13.63 2.28 18.14
N ARG A 237 -13.17 3.52 17.94
CA ARG A 237 -12.80 4.04 16.61
C ARG A 237 -11.56 3.35 16.04
N LEU A 238 -10.62 2.93 16.90
CA LEU A 238 -9.45 2.15 16.51
C LEU A 238 -9.74 0.63 16.44
N ALA A 239 -10.94 0.18 16.83
CA ALA A 239 -11.29 -1.24 16.89
C ALA A 239 -11.07 -2.02 15.57
N PRO A 240 -11.34 -1.46 14.38
CA PRO A 240 -11.04 -2.11 13.10
C PRO A 240 -9.54 -2.41 12.89
N ASP A 241 -8.67 -1.66 13.57
CA ASP A 241 -7.21 -1.76 13.41
C ASP A 241 -6.53 -2.54 14.54
N LEU A 242 -7.24 -2.92 15.62
CA LEU A 242 -6.68 -3.67 16.74
C LEU A 242 -6.22 -5.08 16.36
N ASP A 243 -6.96 -5.76 15.47
CA ASP A 243 -6.60 -7.11 15.03
C ASP A 243 -5.37 -7.08 14.11
N ARG A 244 -5.24 -6.01 13.33
CA ARG A 244 -4.09 -5.74 12.48
C ARG A 244 -2.85 -5.37 13.31
N LEU A 245 -3.00 -4.47 14.28
CA LEU A 245 -1.91 -4.11 15.20
C LEU A 245 -1.43 -5.34 15.99
N ALA A 246 -2.35 -6.19 16.44
CA ALA A 246 -2.00 -7.42 17.15
C ALA A 246 -1.30 -8.45 16.26
N ALA A 247 -1.71 -8.57 15.00
CA ALA A 247 -1.05 -9.46 14.05
C ALA A 247 0.35 -8.95 13.69
N GLN A 248 0.53 -7.63 13.56
CA GLN A 248 1.86 -7.00 13.41
C GLN A 248 2.78 -7.30 14.60
N GLU A 249 2.30 -7.14 15.84
CA GLU A 249 3.10 -7.38 17.05
C GLU A 249 3.57 -8.84 17.17
N ARG A 250 2.82 -9.79 16.59
CA ARG A 250 3.18 -11.22 16.51
C ARG A 250 4.15 -11.55 15.38
N GLY A 251 4.64 -10.55 14.64
CA GLY A 251 5.49 -10.76 13.47
C GLY A 251 4.74 -11.41 12.30
N GLN A 252 3.39 -11.39 12.33
CA GLN A 252 2.60 -11.80 11.17
C GLN A 252 2.62 -10.63 10.17
N VAL A 253 2.84 -10.95 8.90
CA VAL A 253 2.75 -9.95 7.82
C VAL A 253 1.30 -9.50 7.72
N VAL A 254 1.02 -8.32 8.26
CA VAL A 254 -0.21 -7.58 8.04
C VAL A 254 0.11 -6.55 6.99
N VAL A 255 -0.53 -6.66 5.83
CA VAL A 255 -0.44 -5.63 4.80
C VAL A 255 -1.28 -4.44 5.27
N TRP A 256 -0.63 -3.29 5.43
CA TRP A 256 -1.30 -2.04 5.76
C TRP A 256 -1.49 -1.22 4.49
N ASP A 257 -2.71 -0.70 4.30
CA ASP A 257 -2.95 0.49 3.50
C ASP A 257 -2.32 1.68 4.24
N ASP A 258 -1.12 2.08 3.83
CA ASP A 258 -0.61 3.43 4.06
C ASP A 258 -0.78 4.19 2.73
N VAL A 259 -1.82 5.00 2.66
CA VAL A 259 -1.99 6.00 1.60
C VAL A 259 -2.20 7.34 2.32
N ASP A 260 -1.12 8.13 2.36
CA ASP A 260 -1.08 9.54 1.90
C ASP A 260 0.03 10.34 2.59
N VAL A 261 1.25 10.33 2.02
CA VAL A 261 2.00 11.57 1.72
C VAL A 261 3.06 11.33 0.63
N ASP A 262 2.90 12.06 -0.47
CA ASP A 262 3.89 12.59 -1.41
C ASP A 262 5.29 11.96 -1.53
N ASP A 263 5.49 11.34 -2.69
CA ASP A 263 6.77 11.06 -3.33
C ASP A 263 7.51 12.37 -3.68
N ALA A 264 8.52 12.72 -2.86
CA ALA A 264 9.48 13.77 -3.14
C ALA A 264 10.90 13.19 -3.33
N GLY A 265 11.25 12.84 -4.58
CA GLY A 265 12.63 13.00 -5.04
C GLY A 265 13.26 11.88 -5.87
N VAL A 266 13.13 11.99 -7.20
CA VAL A 266 14.16 11.73 -8.23
C VAL A 266 14.98 10.43 -8.14
N ARG A 267 14.61 9.44 -8.98
CA ARG A 267 15.57 8.65 -9.79
C ARG A 267 14.98 8.38 -11.19
N GLY A 268 15.75 8.73 -12.23
CA GLY A 268 15.38 8.60 -13.64
C GLY A 268 15.28 7.15 -14.15
N PRO A 269 15.04 6.94 -15.46
CA PRO A 269 14.56 5.68 -16.01
C PRO A 269 15.70 4.67 -16.15
N GLY A 270 16.00 3.97 -15.06
CA GLY A 270 16.76 2.73 -15.06
C GLY A 270 16.00 1.73 -14.21
N LEU A 271 15.55 0.61 -14.81
CA LEU A 271 14.99 -0.58 -14.16
C LEU A 271 14.43 -0.29 -12.74
N ALA A 272 13.28 0.36 -12.69
CA ALA A 272 12.60 0.60 -11.42
C ALA A 272 12.15 -0.75 -10.87
N THR A 273 12.87 -1.23 -9.86
CA THR A 273 12.33 -2.12 -8.82
C THR A 273 11.06 -1.48 -8.25
N PRO A 274 9.92 -2.19 -8.21
CA PRO A 274 8.71 -1.65 -7.59
C PRO A 274 8.93 -1.46 -6.07
N PRO A 275 8.54 -0.33 -5.47
CA PRO A 275 8.52 -0.19 -4.02
C PRO A 275 7.43 -1.08 -3.41
N VAL A 276 7.89 -2.02 -2.60
CA VAL A 276 7.35 -2.59 -1.35
C VAL A 276 5.85 -2.39 -1.07
N GLY A 277 5.10 -3.50 -0.99
CA GLY A 277 3.84 -3.59 -0.23
C GLY A 277 2.59 -3.92 -1.06
N ALA A 278 2.54 -5.09 -1.70
CA ALA A 278 1.36 -5.54 -2.43
C ALA A 278 0.19 -5.87 -1.47
N ALA A 279 -0.84 -5.04 -1.45
CA ALA A 279 -2.14 -5.35 -0.86
C ALA A 279 -2.84 -6.45 -1.67
N GLY A 280 -2.66 -7.69 -1.24
CA GLY A 280 -3.60 -8.77 -1.52
C GLY A 280 -4.96 -8.51 -0.85
N PRO A 281 -5.97 -9.35 -1.11
CA PRO A 281 -7.34 -9.10 -0.65
C PRO A 281 -7.46 -9.14 0.90
N GLY A 282 -8.52 -8.52 1.43
CA GLY A 282 -8.70 -8.20 2.86
C GLY A 282 -8.61 -9.39 3.86
N PRO A 283 -8.65 -9.14 5.18
CA PRO A 283 -8.32 -10.16 6.20
C PRO A 283 -9.19 -11.44 6.19
N ALA A 284 -10.46 -11.35 5.81
CA ALA A 284 -11.33 -12.52 5.62
C ALA A 284 -10.94 -13.35 4.39
N ASP A 285 -10.28 -12.70 3.44
CA ASP A 285 -9.86 -13.20 2.15
C ASP A 285 -8.40 -13.72 2.18
N ALA A 286 -7.57 -13.10 3.02
CA ALA A 286 -6.22 -13.48 3.36
C ALA A 286 -6.17 -14.83 4.09
N GLN A 287 -7.18 -15.19 4.90
CA GLN A 287 -7.25 -16.51 5.51
C GLN A 287 -7.57 -17.64 4.51
N ALA A 288 -8.13 -17.29 3.33
CA ALA A 288 -8.35 -18.19 2.20
C ALA A 288 -7.23 -18.15 1.14
N LEU A 289 -6.24 -17.26 1.30
CA LEU A 289 -5.12 -17.06 0.36
C LEU A 289 -3.74 -17.17 1.02
N HIS A 290 -3.68 -17.22 2.34
CA HIS A 290 -2.50 -17.63 3.10
C HIS A 290 -2.60 -19.13 3.37
N GLY A 291 -2.19 -19.90 2.37
CA GLY A 291 -2.07 -21.35 2.43
C GLY A 291 -2.96 -22.05 1.43
N PHE A 292 -2.70 -23.34 1.24
CA PHE A 292 -3.49 -24.23 0.40
C PHE A 292 -4.93 -24.45 0.89
N ALA A 293 -5.36 -23.72 1.93
CA ALA A 293 -6.70 -23.78 2.48
C ALA A 293 -7.72 -23.27 1.43
N GLY A 294 -8.65 -24.15 1.05
CA GLY A 294 -9.63 -23.89 -0.01
C GLY A 294 -9.21 -24.38 -1.40
N LEU A 295 -7.93 -24.71 -1.63
CA LEU A 295 -7.51 -25.38 -2.88
C LEU A 295 -7.91 -26.86 -2.89
N ASP A 296 -8.14 -27.48 -1.73
CA ASP A 296 -8.69 -28.85 -1.64
C ASP A 296 -10.10 -28.95 -2.22
N ASP A 297 -10.89 -27.86 -2.14
CA ASP A 297 -12.24 -27.78 -2.71
C ASP A 297 -12.23 -27.38 -4.20
N GLU A 298 -11.10 -26.86 -4.70
CA GLU A 298 -10.89 -26.45 -6.09
C GLU A 298 -10.39 -27.62 -6.95
N THR A 299 -10.88 -27.68 -8.18
CA THR A 299 -10.53 -28.77 -9.11
C THR A 299 -9.11 -28.60 -9.66
N GLU A 300 -8.30 -29.64 -9.52
CA GLU A 300 -6.99 -29.72 -10.17
C GLU A 300 -7.14 -29.79 -11.70
N ALA A 301 -6.51 -28.86 -12.42
CA ALA A 301 -6.63 -28.68 -13.85
C ALA A 301 -5.34 -28.14 -14.48
N TYR A 302 -4.21 -28.79 -14.17
CA TYR A 302 -2.91 -28.48 -14.75
C TYR A 302 -2.90 -28.55 -16.28
N SER A 303 -2.23 -27.58 -16.91
CA SER A 303 -1.91 -27.70 -18.34
C SER A 303 -0.73 -28.63 -18.57
N PRO A 304 -0.78 -29.49 -19.60
CA PRO A 304 0.34 -30.35 -19.95
C PRO A 304 1.51 -29.54 -20.50
N ASP A 305 2.70 -29.80 -19.98
CA ASP A 305 3.93 -29.21 -20.51
C ASP A 305 4.37 -29.90 -21.81
N ARG A 306 5.01 -29.13 -22.70
CA ARG A 306 5.82 -29.66 -23.80
C ARG A 306 7.25 -29.90 -23.33
N ASP A 307 7.97 -30.81 -23.97
CA ASP A 307 9.34 -31.20 -23.59
C ASP A 307 10.32 -30.03 -23.41
N TRP A 308 10.11 -28.94 -24.16
CA TRP A 308 10.97 -27.75 -24.11
C TRP A 308 10.64 -26.79 -22.96
N MET A 309 9.39 -26.77 -22.49
CA MET A 309 8.89 -25.83 -21.49
C MET A 309 9.65 -25.89 -20.15
N PRO A 310 9.87 -27.07 -19.53
CA PRO A 310 10.61 -27.16 -18.28
C PRO A 310 12.13 -26.95 -18.44
N ARG A 311 12.64 -26.86 -19.68
CA ARG A 311 14.07 -26.64 -19.99
C ARG A 311 14.35 -25.24 -20.51
N LEU A 312 13.35 -24.36 -20.46
CA LEU A 312 13.49 -22.99 -20.94
C LEU A 312 14.45 -22.21 -20.04
N VAL A 313 15.45 -21.58 -20.65
CA VAL A 313 16.33 -20.60 -20.00
C VAL A 313 16.11 -19.28 -20.72
N LEU A 314 15.44 -18.35 -20.05
CA LEU A 314 14.93 -17.11 -20.63
C LEU A 314 15.84 -15.93 -20.30
N THR A 315 16.17 -15.11 -21.29
CA THR A 315 16.76 -13.77 -21.05
C THR A 315 15.75 -12.68 -21.40
N ALA A 316 15.56 -11.73 -20.48
CA ALA A 316 14.68 -10.58 -20.68
C ALA A 316 15.48 -9.35 -21.16
N LYS A 317 14.96 -8.66 -22.17
CA LYS A 317 15.55 -7.45 -22.73
C LYS A 317 14.49 -6.37 -22.91
N SER A 318 14.73 -5.20 -22.34
CA SER A 318 14.03 -3.98 -22.77
C SER A 318 14.44 -3.70 -24.20
N THR A 319 13.51 -3.83 -25.16
CA THR A 319 13.85 -3.93 -26.58
C THR A 319 14.63 -2.70 -27.05
N TYR A 320 14.12 -1.50 -26.83
CA TYR A 320 14.77 -0.26 -27.27
C TYR A 320 16.15 -0.06 -26.63
N VAL A 321 16.28 -0.34 -25.33
CA VAL A 321 17.56 -0.25 -24.62
C VAL A 321 18.56 -1.27 -25.17
N TRP A 322 18.10 -2.50 -25.44
CA TRP A 322 18.94 -3.55 -25.99
C TRP A 322 19.43 -3.22 -27.40
N LEU A 323 18.56 -2.72 -28.28
CA LEU A 323 18.96 -2.31 -29.64
C LEU A 323 19.99 -1.16 -29.61
N ASP A 324 19.85 -0.21 -28.68
CA ASP A 324 20.85 0.83 -28.46
C ASP A 324 22.18 0.25 -27.94
N GLN A 325 22.15 -0.65 -26.97
CA GLN A 325 23.34 -1.35 -26.47
C GLN A 325 24.05 -2.15 -27.57
N LEU A 326 23.29 -2.83 -28.43
CA LEU A 326 23.85 -3.52 -29.59
C LEU A 326 24.46 -2.53 -30.58
N SER A 327 23.83 -1.36 -30.79
CA SER A 327 24.38 -0.34 -31.67
C SER A 327 25.78 0.10 -31.24
N HIS A 328 25.94 0.35 -29.93
CA HIS A 328 27.23 0.67 -29.32
C HIS A 328 28.23 -0.48 -29.43
N ARG A 329 27.80 -1.71 -29.12
CA ARG A 329 28.66 -2.90 -29.14
C ARG A 329 29.21 -3.22 -30.54
N TYR A 330 28.38 -3.10 -31.57
CA TYR A 330 28.70 -3.49 -32.94
C TYR A 330 29.12 -2.31 -33.83
N GLY A 331 29.14 -1.08 -33.30
CA GLY A 331 29.60 0.11 -34.01
C GLY A 331 28.75 0.49 -35.23
N ARG A 332 27.46 0.12 -35.25
CA ARG A 332 26.51 0.43 -36.32
C ARG A 332 25.12 0.71 -35.75
N ALA A 333 24.32 1.54 -36.40
CA ALA A 333 22.95 1.79 -35.95
C ALA A 333 22.08 0.52 -36.09
N ILE A 334 21.50 0.06 -34.99
CA ILE A 334 20.57 -1.07 -34.91
C ILE A 334 19.29 -0.51 -34.27
N ARG A 335 18.27 -0.28 -35.10
CA ARG A 335 16.99 0.33 -34.67
C ARG A 335 15.79 -0.60 -34.79
N THR A 336 15.88 -1.60 -35.66
CA THR A 336 14.80 -2.54 -35.96
C THR A 336 15.19 -3.96 -35.57
N LEU A 337 14.19 -4.83 -35.38
CA LEU A 337 14.40 -6.20 -34.91
C LEU A 337 15.19 -7.08 -35.90
N ASP A 338 15.03 -6.84 -37.20
CA ASP A 338 15.78 -7.51 -38.26
C ASP A 338 17.26 -7.11 -38.28
N ALA A 339 17.62 -5.93 -37.75
CA ALA A 339 19.00 -5.45 -37.72
C ALA A 339 19.86 -6.07 -36.60
N VAL A 340 19.24 -6.82 -35.67
CA VAL A 340 19.94 -7.57 -34.61
C VAL A 340 20.98 -8.51 -35.28
N PRO A 341 22.28 -8.40 -34.95
CA PRO A 341 23.33 -9.21 -35.57
C PRO A 341 23.15 -10.70 -35.29
N ASP A 342 23.52 -11.52 -36.27
CA ASP A 342 23.50 -12.98 -36.12
C ASP A 342 24.47 -13.44 -35.03
N GLU A 343 25.62 -12.76 -34.90
CA GLU A 343 26.63 -13.02 -33.89
C GLU A 343 26.12 -12.80 -32.45
N GLU A 344 25.16 -11.89 -32.25
CA GLU A 344 24.52 -11.70 -30.94
C GLU A 344 23.60 -12.88 -30.62
N LEU A 345 22.85 -13.38 -31.61
CA LEU A 345 21.99 -14.56 -31.43
C LEU A 345 22.83 -15.82 -31.20
N ASP A 346 23.96 -15.97 -31.92
CA ASP A 346 24.93 -17.05 -31.71
C ASP A 346 25.52 -16.98 -30.30
N SER A 347 25.85 -15.78 -29.82
CA SER A 347 26.31 -15.56 -28.45
C SER A 347 25.25 -15.98 -27.44
N LEU A 348 23.99 -15.54 -27.57
CA LEU A 348 22.91 -15.94 -26.65
C LEU A 348 22.74 -17.46 -26.59
N ALA A 349 22.75 -18.13 -27.75
CA ALA A 349 22.65 -19.58 -27.83
C ALA A 349 23.86 -20.27 -27.17
N ALA A 350 25.08 -19.77 -27.41
CA ALA A 350 26.31 -20.30 -26.80
C ALA A 350 26.33 -20.15 -25.26
N HIS A 351 25.69 -19.10 -24.72
CA HIS A 351 25.51 -18.93 -23.28
C HIS A 351 24.39 -19.82 -22.69
N GLY A 352 23.71 -20.63 -23.52
CA GLY A 352 22.68 -21.57 -23.08
C GLY A 352 21.28 -21.00 -22.98
N PHE A 353 21.04 -19.75 -23.44
CA PHE A 353 19.69 -19.21 -23.51
C PHE A 353 18.89 -19.91 -24.61
N SER A 354 17.70 -20.39 -24.26
CA SER A 354 16.76 -21.03 -25.18
C SER A 354 15.48 -20.20 -25.39
N GLY A 355 15.37 -19.05 -24.71
CA GLY A 355 14.36 -18.05 -24.97
C GLY A 355 14.88 -16.62 -24.86
N LEU A 356 14.30 -15.73 -25.67
CA LEU A 356 14.57 -14.29 -25.67
C LEU A 356 13.25 -13.53 -25.50
N TRP A 357 13.06 -12.93 -24.33
CA TRP A 357 11.92 -12.09 -24.02
C TRP A 357 12.21 -10.63 -24.36
N LEU A 358 11.42 -10.09 -25.28
CA LEU A 358 11.50 -8.70 -25.73
C LEU A 358 10.36 -7.90 -25.09
N ILE A 359 10.71 -7.01 -24.18
CA ILE A 359 9.77 -6.13 -23.48
C ILE A 359 9.50 -4.90 -24.35
N GLY A 360 8.23 -4.54 -24.51
CA GLY A 360 7.80 -3.33 -25.20
C GLY A 360 7.78 -3.42 -26.72
N LEU A 361 7.42 -4.58 -27.27
CA LEU A 361 7.29 -4.86 -28.71
C LEU A 361 6.09 -4.17 -29.37
N TRP A 362 5.02 -3.92 -28.61
CA TRP A 362 3.74 -3.51 -29.15
C TRP A 362 3.68 -2.01 -29.48
N GLN A 363 2.80 -1.64 -30.41
CA GLN A 363 2.50 -0.25 -30.70
C GLN A 363 1.85 0.42 -29.48
N ARG A 364 2.44 1.53 -29.04
CA ARG A 364 2.08 2.21 -27.79
C ARG A 364 1.20 3.43 -28.03
N SER A 365 0.48 3.82 -26.98
CA SER A 365 -0.36 5.01 -26.91
C SER A 365 0.46 6.30 -27.09
N HIS A 366 0.01 7.20 -27.96
CA HIS A 366 0.61 8.54 -28.09
C HIS A 366 0.22 9.40 -26.88
N ALA A 367 -1.01 9.28 -26.40
CA ALA A 367 -1.47 9.95 -25.18
C ALA A 367 -0.57 9.65 -23.96
N SER A 368 -0.15 8.39 -23.77
CA SER A 368 0.80 8.01 -22.70
C SER A 368 2.13 8.76 -22.79
N GLN A 369 2.68 8.93 -24.00
CA GLN A 369 3.89 9.72 -24.21
C GLN A 369 3.68 11.19 -23.84
N VAL A 370 2.60 11.80 -24.32
CA VAL A 370 2.27 13.21 -24.07
C VAL A 370 2.11 13.48 -22.58
N ILE A 371 1.45 12.57 -21.84
CA ILE A 371 1.29 12.69 -20.38
C ILE A 371 2.65 12.73 -19.68
N LYS A 372 3.57 11.83 -20.02
CA LYS A 372 4.91 11.78 -19.42
C LYS A 372 5.74 13.03 -19.74
N GLN A 373 5.71 13.48 -21.00
CA GLN A 373 6.45 14.66 -21.43
C GLN A 373 5.98 15.93 -20.73
N ARG A 374 4.66 16.08 -20.52
CA ARG A 374 4.11 17.22 -19.78
C ARG A 374 4.49 17.21 -18.30
N ARG A 375 4.77 16.04 -17.72
CA ARG A 375 5.26 15.89 -16.35
C ARG A 375 6.75 16.18 -16.17
N GLY A 376 7.42 16.68 -17.21
CA GLY A 376 8.79 17.19 -17.15
C GLY A 376 9.86 16.28 -17.76
N ASP A 377 9.47 15.13 -18.32
CA ASP A 377 10.40 14.20 -18.99
C ASP A 377 10.27 14.33 -20.52
N ALA A 378 10.94 15.34 -21.10
CA ALA A 378 10.82 15.66 -22.53
C ALA A 378 11.24 14.52 -23.46
N ASP A 379 12.17 13.67 -23.01
CA ASP A 379 12.68 12.52 -23.78
C ASP A 379 11.90 11.22 -23.49
N ALA A 380 10.86 11.28 -22.63
CA ALA A 380 10.05 10.12 -22.31
C ALA A 380 9.39 9.51 -23.56
N VAL A 381 9.49 8.19 -23.66
CA VAL A 381 8.67 7.38 -24.56
C VAL A 381 7.40 6.88 -23.84
N ALA A 382 6.37 6.56 -24.63
CA ALA A 382 5.14 5.95 -24.13
C ALA A 382 5.42 4.72 -23.26
N SER A 383 4.58 4.51 -22.24
CA SER A 383 4.64 3.30 -21.40
C SER A 383 4.53 2.05 -22.27
N ALA A 384 5.37 1.05 -22.01
CA ALA A 384 5.31 -0.23 -22.70
C ALA A 384 4.00 -1.00 -22.46
N TYR A 385 3.26 -0.60 -21.41
CA TYR A 385 2.01 -1.23 -20.98
C TYR A 385 0.77 -0.39 -21.34
N SER A 386 0.94 0.84 -21.85
CA SER A 386 -0.16 1.63 -22.43
C SER A 386 -0.23 1.40 -23.94
N LEU A 387 -1.05 0.43 -24.33
CA LEU A 387 -1.05 -0.12 -25.69
C LEU A 387 -2.07 0.58 -26.60
N MET A 388 -1.63 0.95 -27.80
CA MET A 388 -2.52 1.38 -28.87
C MET A 388 -3.20 0.17 -29.53
N ASP A 389 -2.43 -0.88 -29.78
CA ASP A 389 -2.88 -2.14 -30.37
C ASP A 389 -1.82 -3.25 -30.18
N TYR A 390 -2.21 -4.52 -30.27
CA TYR A 390 -1.33 -5.70 -30.22
C TYR A 390 -0.65 -5.98 -31.58
N ARG A 391 -0.06 -4.93 -32.15
CA ARG A 391 0.75 -4.97 -33.38
C ARG A 391 2.19 -4.64 -33.03
N ILE A 392 3.15 -5.27 -33.69
CA ILE A 392 4.57 -4.90 -33.52
C ILE A 392 4.76 -3.44 -33.92
N SER A 393 5.48 -2.68 -33.08
CA SER A 393 5.73 -1.26 -33.29
C SER A 393 6.41 -1.00 -34.64
N ASP A 394 5.92 0.02 -35.36
CA ASP A 394 6.51 0.41 -36.64
C ASP A 394 7.95 0.90 -36.47
N ASP A 395 8.29 1.50 -35.33
CA ASP A 395 9.66 1.94 -34.99
C ASP A 395 10.65 0.78 -34.86
N LEU A 396 10.14 -0.43 -34.59
CA LEU A 396 10.92 -1.66 -34.48
C LEU A 396 11.00 -2.44 -35.81
N GLY A 397 10.45 -1.88 -36.89
CA GLY A 397 10.39 -2.49 -38.22
C GLY A 397 9.13 -3.33 -38.47
N GLY A 398 8.17 -3.31 -37.55
CA GLY A 398 6.86 -3.96 -37.72
C GLY A 398 6.91 -5.49 -37.77
N GLU A 399 5.82 -6.08 -38.26
CA GLU A 399 5.59 -7.54 -38.27
C GLU A 399 6.65 -8.29 -39.11
N GLU A 400 7.16 -7.69 -40.19
CA GLU A 400 8.18 -8.30 -41.04
C GLU A 400 9.52 -8.43 -40.31
N ALA A 401 9.97 -7.36 -39.63
CA ALA A 401 11.21 -7.38 -38.87
C ALA A 401 11.15 -8.40 -37.71
N PHE A 402 10.01 -8.46 -37.02
CA PHE A 402 9.77 -9.46 -35.97
C PHE A 402 9.81 -10.89 -36.53
N ALA A 403 9.17 -11.15 -37.67
CA ALA A 403 9.16 -12.46 -38.30
C ALA A 403 10.58 -12.92 -38.71
N GLN A 404 11.40 -12.01 -39.25
CA GLN A 404 12.79 -12.28 -39.60
C GLN A 404 13.63 -12.61 -38.35
N LEU A 405 13.53 -11.81 -37.29
CA LEU A 405 14.22 -12.08 -36.02
C LEU A 405 13.79 -13.42 -35.45
N ARG A 406 12.48 -13.71 -35.44
CA ARG A 406 11.93 -14.98 -34.94
C ARG A 406 12.50 -16.18 -35.69
N GLY A 407 12.58 -16.11 -37.03
CA GLY A 407 13.16 -17.18 -37.84
C GLY A 407 14.64 -17.41 -37.53
N ARG A 408 15.43 -16.34 -37.46
CA ARG A 408 16.88 -16.41 -37.18
C ARG A 408 17.19 -16.87 -35.76
N ALA A 409 16.40 -16.46 -34.77
CA ALA A 409 16.51 -16.92 -33.39
C ALA A 409 16.12 -18.40 -33.27
N MET A 410 15.02 -18.81 -33.90
CA MET A 410 14.57 -20.20 -33.85
C MET A 410 15.55 -21.16 -34.54
N ALA A 411 16.22 -20.74 -35.61
CA ALA A 411 17.28 -21.52 -36.26
C ALA A 411 18.45 -21.85 -35.30
N ARG A 412 18.59 -21.07 -34.22
CA ARG A 412 19.59 -21.24 -33.14
C ARG A 412 18.99 -21.86 -31.87
N GLY A 413 17.74 -22.32 -31.93
CA GLY A 413 17.03 -22.91 -30.78
C GLY A 413 16.47 -21.89 -29.79
N ILE A 414 16.48 -20.60 -30.11
CA ILE A 414 15.97 -19.52 -29.25
C ILE A 414 14.51 -19.21 -29.63
N ARG A 415 13.59 -19.40 -28.68
CA ARG A 415 12.18 -19.02 -28.80
C ARG A 415 11.99 -17.56 -28.38
N LEU A 416 11.24 -16.79 -29.17
CA LEU A 416 10.89 -15.43 -28.76
C LEU A 416 9.76 -15.47 -27.72
N ALA A 417 9.85 -14.55 -26.76
CA ALA A 417 8.80 -14.30 -25.78
C ALA A 417 8.36 -12.83 -25.81
N CYS A 418 7.11 -12.60 -25.44
CA CYS A 418 6.55 -11.25 -25.34
C CYS A 418 5.64 -11.10 -24.10
N ASP A 419 5.46 -9.84 -23.70
CA ASP A 419 4.46 -9.45 -22.70
C ASP A 419 3.06 -9.35 -23.30
N MET A 420 2.05 -9.50 -22.47
CA MET A 420 0.68 -9.13 -22.79
C MET A 420 -0.02 -8.54 -21.56
N VAL A 421 -0.79 -7.46 -21.75
CA VAL A 421 -1.52 -6.76 -20.69
C VAL A 421 -3.03 -6.82 -20.96
N PRO A 422 -3.71 -7.88 -20.52
CA PRO A 422 -5.12 -8.06 -20.88
C PRO A 422 -6.08 -7.19 -20.06
N ASN A 423 -5.64 -6.56 -18.96
CA ASN A 423 -6.53 -5.83 -18.06
C ASN A 423 -7.10 -4.54 -18.67
N HIS A 424 -6.29 -3.80 -19.43
CA HIS A 424 -6.61 -2.46 -19.92
C HIS A 424 -5.98 -2.19 -21.28
N MET A 425 -6.38 -1.08 -21.91
CA MET A 425 -5.77 -0.55 -23.12
C MET A 425 -5.27 0.88 -22.89
N GLY A 426 -4.44 1.43 -23.78
CA GLY A 426 -4.06 2.85 -23.71
C GLY A 426 -5.27 3.78 -23.94
N LEU A 427 -5.21 5.00 -23.40
CA LEU A 427 -6.30 5.98 -23.47
C LEU A 427 -6.81 6.23 -24.89
N ASP A 428 -5.88 6.37 -25.84
CA ASP A 428 -6.15 6.67 -27.24
C ASP A 428 -6.12 5.41 -28.12
N SER A 429 -6.18 4.22 -27.52
CA SER A 429 -6.17 2.95 -28.24
C SER A 429 -7.32 2.85 -29.25
N ARG A 430 -7.13 2.05 -30.30
CA ARG A 430 -8.20 1.77 -31.28
C ARG A 430 -9.46 1.22 -30.63
N TRP A 431 -9.30 0.49 -29.53
CA TRP A 431 -10.43 -0.06 -28.78
C TRP A 431 -11.24 1.05 -28.10
N VAL A 432 -10.60 2.05 -27.49
CA VAL A 432 -11.30 3.20 -26.89
C VAL A 432 -11.99 4.06 -27.96
N MET A 433 -11.37 4.20 -29.13
CA MET A 433 -11.93 4.98 -30.23
C MET A 433 -13.13 4.28 -30.87
N ASP A 434 -12.98 3.03 -31.27
CA ASP A 434 -13.94 2.32 -32.12
C ASP A 434 -14.93 1.44 -31.33
N HIS A 435 -14.59 1.07 -30.09
CA HIS A 435 -15.41 0.21 -29.22
C HIS A 435 -15.47 0.72 -27.76
N PRO A 436 -15.92 1.96 -27.53
CA PRO A 436 -15.97 2.55 -26.18
C PRO A 436 -16.91 1.82 -25.21
N ASP A 437 -17.82 0.97 -25.72
CA ASP A 437 -18.71 0.11 -24.94
C ASP A 437 -18.00 -1.06 -24.25
N ARG A 438 -16.76 -1.37 -24.64
CA ARG A 438 -15.95 -2.42 -24.00
C ARG A 438 -15.34 -2.01 -22.67
N PHE A 439 -15.41 -0.72 -22.32
CA PHE A 439 -14.74 -0.16 -21.15
C PHE A 439 -15.73 0.19 -20.06
N ILE A 440 -15.28 0.05 -18.81
CA ILE A 440 -16.07 0.47 -17.65
C ILE A 440 -16.22 2.00 -17.74
N SER A 441 -17.47 2.47 -17.84
CA SER A 441 -17.75 3.89 -18.03
C SER A 441 -19.09 4.31 -17.42
N ARG A 442 -19.24 5.63 -17.22
CA ARG A 442 -20.48 6.28 -16.77
C ARG A 442 -20.80 7.50 -17.65
N PRO A 443 -22.08 7.90 -17.78
CA PRO A 443 -22.47 9.09 -18.52
C PRO A 443 -22.19 10.40 -17.75
N ASP A 444 -22.02 10.31 -16.43
CA ASP A 444 -21.81 11.40 -15.49
C ASP A 444 -20.44 11.31 -14.79
N SER A 445 -19.88 12.46 -14.38
CA SER A 445 -18.65 12.50 -13.59
C SER A 445 -18.88 11.83 -12.24
N PRO A 446 -18.01 10.90 -11.80
CA PRO A 446 -18.21 10.17 -10.54
C PRO A 446 -18.12 11.08 -9.31
N PHE A 447 -17.42 12.22 -9.43
CA PHE A 447 -17.28 13.20 -8.35
C PHE A 447 -17.58 14.61 -8.87
N PRO A 448 -18.36 15.42 -8.12
CA PRO A 448 -18.67 16.80 -8.51
C PRO A 448 -17.46 17.72 -8.59
N ALA A 449 -16.39 17.40 -7.86
CA ALA A 449 -15.16 18.20 -7.81
C ALA A 449 -14.26 18.00 -9.03
N TYR A 450 -14.44 16.90 -9.79
CA TYR A 450 -13.59 16.62 -10.93
C TYR A 450 -13.83 17.60 -12.07
N THR A 451 -12.74 18.19 -12.56
CA THR A 451 -12.75 19.05 -13.74
C THR A 451 -11.83 18.47 -14.80
N PHE A 452 -12.22 18.65 -16.06
CA PHE A 452 -11.54 18.07 -17.22
C PHE A 452 -11.31 19.18 -18.24
N SER A 453 -10.61 20.23 -17.80
CA SER A 453 -10.34 21.45 -18.56
C SER A 453 -8.97 21.44 -19.25
N GLY A 454 -8.15 20.45 -18.93
CA GLY A 454 -6.87 20.19 -19.58
C GLY A 454 -6.97 20.01 -21.11
N PRO A 455 -5.81 20.01 -21.79
CA PRO A 455 -5.73 19.85 -23.24
C PRO A 455 -6.18 18.46 -23.73
N ASN A 456 -6.67 18.40 -24.96
CA ASN A 456 -7.02 17.14 -25.63
C ASN A 456 -5.77 16.25 -25.81
N LEU A 457 -5.85 14.99 -25.39
CA LEU A 457 -4.82 13.97 -25.56
C LEU A 457 -5.04 13.07 -26.79
N SER A 458 -6.25 13.09 -27.37
CA SER A 458 -6.55 12.30 -28.57
C SER A 458 -5.97 12.96 -29.81
N ALA A 459 -5.27 12.17 -30.62
CA ALA A 459 -4.87 12.53 -31.97
C ALA A 459 -5.97 12.26 -33.02
N ASP A 460 -7.04 11.56 -32.66
CA ASP A 460 -8.18 11.28 -33.54
C ASP A 460 -9.17 12.46 -33.52
N GLU A 461 -9.48 13.02 -34.69
CA GLU A 461 -10.39 14.16 -34.84
C GLU A 461 -11.85 13.85 -34.48
N ARG A 462 -12.23 12.57 -34.37
CA ARG A 462 -13.59 12.14 -34.00
C ARG A 462 -13.83 12.24 -32.49
N VAL A 463 -12.79 12.07 -31.68
CA VAL A 463 -12.90 11.88 -30.23
C VAL A 463 -11.97 12.83 -29.48
N GLY A 464 -12.46 13.50 -28.45
CA GLY A 464 -11.65 14.21 -27.47
C GLY A 464 -11.39 13.35 -26.24
N ILE A 465 -10.16 13.35 -25.72
CA ILE A 465 -9.76 12.69 -24.47
C ILE A 465 -9.16 13.74 -23.55
N TYR A 466 -9.67 13.81 -22.33
CA TYR A 466 -9.28 14.82 -21.34
C TYR A 466 -9.04 14.13 -20.01
N LEU A 467 -7.86 14.34 -19.43
CA LEU A 467 -7.59 13.95 -18.05
C LEU A 467 -8.25 14.92 -17.08
N GLU A 468 -8.41 14.44 -15.86
CA GLU A 468 -8.85 15.26 -14.74
C GLU A 468 -7.71 16.20 -14.31
N ASP A 469 -8.05 17.43 -13.92
CA ASP A 469 -7.09 18.52 -13.78
C ASP A 469 -6.14 18.37 -12.56
N HIS A 470 -6.57 17.72 -11.48
CA HIS A 470 -5.72 17.50 -10.30
C HIS A 470 -4.59 16.48 -10.56
N TYR A 471 -4.59 15.80 -11.72
CA TYR A 471 -3.42 15.04 -12.16
C TYR A 471 -2.19 15.91 -12.42
N ASP A 472 -2.37 17.19 -12.73
CA ASP A 472 -1.26 18.12 -13.03
C ASP A 472 -0.65 18.69 -11.75
N ASP A 473 -1.46 19.01 -10.74
CA ASP A 473 -1.00 19.53 -9.44
C ASP A 473 -0.80 18.46 -8.35
N ARG A 474 -1.19 17.21 -8.65
CA ARG A 474 -1.08 16.02 -7.79
C ARG A 474 -1.89 16.12 -6.49
N SER A 475 -2.91 16.97 -6.45
CA SER A 475 -3.77 17.09 -5.28
C SER A 475 -4.83 15.98 -5.17
N ASP A 476 -5.07 15.23 -6.25
CA ASP A 476 -5.94 14.04 -6.30
C ASP A 476 -5.52 13.10 -7.46
N ALA A 477 -5.96 11.84 -7.42
CA ALA A 477 -5.77 10.85 -8.48
C ALA A 477 -7.12 10.35 -9.01
N ALA A 478 -7.65 11.04 -10.02
CA ALA A 478 -8.98 10.75 -10.53
C ALA A 478 -9.11 9.33 -11.10
N VAL A 479 -10.20 8.65 -10.72
CA VAL A 479 -10.47 7.27 -11.15
C VAL A 479 -10.93 7.15 -12.63
N VAL A 480 -11.21 8.26 -13.30
CA VAL A 480 -11.73 8.32 -14.67
C VAL A 480 -11.05 9.40 -15.51
N PHE A 481 -11.10 9.25 -16.83
CA PHE A 481 -10.89 10.32 -17.80
C PHE A 481 -12.18 10.60 -18.59
N LYS A 482 -12.29 11.81 -19.15
CA LYS A 482 -13.43 12.21 -19.98
C LYS A 482 -13.15 11.93 -21.45
N ARG A 483 -14.00 11.13 -22.08
CA ARG A 483 -14.10 10.90 -23.53
C ARG A 483 -15.27 11.69 -24.08
N VAL A 484 -15.04 12.50 -25.12
CA VAL A 484 -16.08 13.29 -25.79
C VAL A 484 -16.13 12.91 -27.27
N GLU A 485 -17.29 12.45 -27.71
CA GLU A 485 -17.57 12.18 -29.10
C GLU A 485 -17.91 13.50 -29.81
N ARG A 486 -17.11 13.92 -30.80
CA ARG A 486 -17.19 15.29 -31.33
C ARG A 486 -18.38 15.54 -32.25
N TRP A 487 -18.90 14.50 -32.90
CA TRP A 487 -20.01 14.65 -33.86
C TRP A 487 -21.37 14.84 -33.20
N ASN A 488 -21.59 14.23 -32.03
CA ASN A 488 -22.87 14.30 -31.31
C ASN A 488 -22.75 14.96 -29.92
N GLY A 489 -21.53 15.22 -29.44
CA GLY A 489 -21.27 15.80 -28.13
C GLY A 489 -21.44 14.82 -26.96
N GLU A 490 -21.60 13.51 -27.21
CA GLU A 490 -21.74 12.49 -26.18
C GLU A 490 -20.49 12.47 -25.29
N GLN A 491 -20.71 12.50 -23.98
CA GLN A 491 -19.65 12.46 -22.99
C GLN A 491 -19.73 11.13 -22.23
N ARG A 492 -18.57 10.52 -22.04
CA ARG A 492 -18.40 9.34 -21.18
C ARG A 492 -17.21 9.55 -20.26
N TYR A 493 -17.35 9.10 -19.04
CA TYR A 493 -16.29 9.07 -18.04
C TYR A 493 -15.84 7.63 -17.92
N VAL A 494 -14.67 7.35 -18.50
CA VAL A 494 -14.12 6.00 -18.64
C VAL A 494 -13.12 5.77 -17.52
N TYR A 495 -13.21 4.64 -16.82
CA TYR A 495 -12.32 4.34 -15.71
C TYR A 495 -10.92 4.00 -16.21
N HIS A 496 -9.92 4.48 -15.47
CA HIS A 496 -8.53 4.10 -15.67
C HIS A 496 -8.28 2.67 -15.22
N GLY A 497 -7.27 2.00 -15.80
CA GLY A 497 -6.81 0.71 -15.32
C GLY A 497 -6.35 0.79 -13.87
N ASN A 498 -6.67 -0.22 -13.08
CA ASN A 498 -6.32 -0.26 -11.66
C ASN A 498 -6.28 -1.71 -11.15
N ASP A 499 -5.46 -1.98 -10.13
CA ASP A 499 -5.32 -3.27 -9.44
C ASP A 499 -5.79 -3.24 -7.97
N GLY A 500 -6.27 -2.09 -7.50
CA GLY A 500 -6.74 -1.85 -6.15
C GLY A 500 -5.65 -1.58 -5.11
N THR A 501 -4.38 -1.40 -5.51
CA THR A 501 -3.24 -1.22 -4.59
C THR A 501 -2.65 0.19 -4.59
N GLY A 502 -3.15 1.09 -5.44
CA GLY A 502 -2.68 2.47 -5.52
C GLY A 502 -3.55 3.38 -6.38
N THR A 503 -2.93 4.46 -6.86
CA THR A 503 -3.58 5.41 -7.77
C THR A 503 -3.86 4.76 -9.12
N ALA A 504 -4.94 5.20 -9.76
CA ALA A 504 -5.31 4.62 -11.05
C ALA A 504 -4.23 4.92 -12.11
N TRP A 505 -4.03 3.98 -13.02
CA TRP A 505 -3.04 4.11 -14.10
C TRP A 505 -3.57 5.07 -15.16
N ASN A 506 -3.24 6.35 -14.98
CA ASN A 506 -3.83 7.49 -15.65
C ASN A 506 -3.63 7.54 -17.17
N ASP A 507 -2.75 6.71 -17.75
CA ASP A 507 -2.54 6.57 -19.18
C ASP A 507 -3.23 5.33 -19.78
N THR A 508 -4.17 4.72 -19.06
CA THR A 508 -4.88 3.50 -19.47
C THR A 508 -6.40 3.61 -19.30
N ALA A 509 -7.14 2.72 -19.96
CA ALA A 509 -8.59 2.58 -19.91
C ALA A 509 -8.97 1.14 -19.56
N GLN A 510 -9.78 0.95 -18.51
CA GLN A 510 -10.15 -0.34 -17.95
C GLN A 510 -11.22 -1.06 -18.78
N LEU A 511 -10.94 -2.30 -19.18
CA LEU A 511 -11.90 -3.16 -19.87
C LEU A 511 -12.96 -3.71 -18.90
N ASP A 512 -14.20 -3.85 -19.38
CA ASP A 512 -15.32 -4.38 -18.61
C ASP A 512 -15.42 -5.90 -18.74
N TYR A 513 -14.77 -6.61 -17.83
CA TYR A 513 -14.78 -8.08 -17.79
C TYR A 513 -16.12 -8.70 -17.37
N LEU A 514 -17.11 -7.92 -16.92
CA LEU A 514 -18.44 -8.45 -16.66
C LEU A 514 -19.17 -8.81 -17.97
N ARG A 515 -18.78 -8.18 -19.08
CA ARG A 515 -19.32 -8.39 -20.43
C ARG A 515 -18.68 -9.59 -21.12
N ALA A 516 -19.51 -10.51 -21.61
CA ALA A 516 -19.03 -11.72 -22.28
C ALA A 516 -18.32 -11.44 -23.62
N ASP A 517 -18.81 -10.47 -24.39
CA ASP A 517 -18.20 -10.04 -25.65
C ASP A 517 -16.83 -9.38 -25.46
N VAL A 518 -16.61 -8.70 -24.32
CA VAL A 518 -15.28 -8.15 -23.97
C VAL A 518 -14.31 -9.28 -23.67
N ARG A 519 -14.71 -10.25 -22.83
CA ARG A 519 -13.89 -11.43 -22.53
C ARG A 519 -13.51 -12.19 -23.81
N GLU A 520 -14.47 -12.35 -24.73
CA GLU A 520 -14.24 -12.98 -26.03
C GLU A 520 -13.21 -12.22 -26.87
N ALA A 521 -13.38 -10.90 -27.01
CA ALA A 521 -12.46 -10.06 -27.77
C ALA A 521 -11.02 -10.09 -27.22
N VAL A 522 -10.86 -10.13 -25.89
CA VAL A 522 -9.55 -10.27 -25.26
C VAL A 522 -8.97 -11.65 -25.50
N MET A 523 -9.76 -12.72 -25.38
CA MET A 523 -9.30 -14.08 -25.70
C MET A 523 -8.81 -14.18 -27.14
N ASP A 524 -9.54 -13.62 -28.10
CA ASP A 524 -9.12 -13.59 -29.51
C ASP A 524 -7.79 -12.83 -29.69
N ALA A 525 -7.60 -11.71 -28.98
CA ALA A 525 -6.34 -10.98 -28.97
C ALA A 525 -5.19 -11.83 -28.37
N ILE A 526 -5.46 -12.55 -27.27
CA ILE A 526 -4.48 -13.47 -26.66
C ILE A 526 -4.08 -14.56 -27.65
N ILE A 527 -5.04 -15.20 -28.31
CA ILE A 527 -4.76 -16.24 -29.31
C ILE A 527 -3.95 -15.68 -30.48
N ALA A 528 -4.26 -14.47 -30.94
CA ALA A 528 -3.49 -13.81 -31.98
C ALA A 528 -2.03 -13.53 -31.55
N VAL A 529 -1.80 -13.16 -30.29
CA VAL A 529 -0.46 -12.98 -29.71
C VAL A 529 0.27 -14.32 -29.56
N CYS A 530 -0.41 -15.38 -29.09
CA CYS A 530 0.15 -16.74 -28.96
C CYS A 530 0.62 -17.30 -30.32
N LYS A 531 -0.07 -16.95 -31.41
CA LYS A 531 0.35 -17.32 -32.78
C LYS A 531 1.61 -16.59 -33.26
N ARG A 532 2.03 -15.50 -32.60
CA ARG A 532 3.25 -14.75 -32.91
C ARG A 532 4.46 -15.26 -32.13
N ALA A 533 4.31 -15.47 -30.83
CA ALA A 533 5.38 -15.90 -29.94
C ALA A 533 4.95 -17.11 -29.09
N PRO A 534 5.79 -18.17 -29.00
CA PRO A 534 5.46 -19.37 -28.23
C PRO A 534 5.62 -19.21 -26.72
N ILE A 535 6.05 -18.05 -26.21
CA ILE A 535 6.21 -17.79 -24.78
C ILE A 535 5.53 -16.45 -24.48
N ILE A 536 4.45 -16.47 -23.69
CA ILE A 536 3.68 -15.29 -23.34
C ILE A 536 3.74 -15.07 -21.84
N ARG A 537 4.18 -13.88 -21.42
CA ARG A 537 4.07 -13.43 -20.03
C ARG A 537 2.89 -12.48 -19.89
N PHE A 538 1.91 -12.86 -19.08
CA PHE A 538 0.77 -12.03 -18.75
C PHE A 538 1.09 -11.12 -17.57
N ASP A 539 1.00 -9.82 -17.82
CA ASP A 539 1.18 -8.77 -16.83
C ASP A 539 -0.08 -8.63 -15.95
N ALA A 540 0.15 -8.38 -14.66
CA ALA A 540 -0.86 -8.20 -13.63
C ALA A 540 -1.98 -9.25 -13.70
N ALA A 541 -1.62 -10.53 -13.89
CA ALA A 541 -2.58 -11.58 -14.22
C ALA A 541 -3.65 -11.75 -13.12
N MET A 542 -3.28 -11.50 -11.87
CA MET A 542 -4.17 -11.52 -10.71
C MET A 542 -5.36 -10.56 -10.81
N THR A 543 -5.26 -9.46 -11.57
CA THR A 543 -6.33 -8.48 -11.73
C THR A 543 -7.56 -9.03 -12.47
N LEU A 544 -7.38 -10.12 -13.22
CA LEU A 544 -8.45 -10.77 -13.98
C LEU A 544 -8.99 -12.05 -13.33
N ALA A 545 -8.56 -12.37 -12.11
CA ALA A 545 -9.23 -13.39 -11.31
C ALA A 545 -10.66 -12.94 -11.01
N ARG A 546 -11.64 -13.81 -11.20
CA ARG A 546 -13.07 -13.49 -11.07
C ARG A 546 -13.42 -12.81 -9.75
N ARG A 547 -12.86 -13.30 -8.64
CA ARG A 547 -13.05 -12.70 -7.30
C ARG A 547 -12.49 -11.28 -7.20
N HIS A 548 -11.35 -11.02 -7.84
CA HIS A 548 -10.77 -9.68 -7.88
C HIS A 548 -11.62 -8.72 -8.72
N VAL A 549 -12.09 -9.15 -9.89
CA VAL A 549 -13.02 -8.38 -10.73
C VAL A 549 -14.28 -8.00 -9.93
N GLN A 550 -14.84 -8.94 -9.16
CA GLN A 550 -15.97 -8.65 -8.27
C GLN A 550 -15.60 -7.63 -7.20
N ARG A 551 -14.55 -7.89 -6.41
CA ARG A 551 -14.14 -7.01 -5.32
C ARG A 551 -13.91 -5.58 -5.79
N LEU A 552 -13.17 -5.40 -6.89
CA LEU A 552 -12.66 -4.11 -7.30
C LEU A 552 -13.69 -3.30 -8.11
N TRP A 553 -14.35 -3.92 -9.08
CA TRP A 553 -15.18 -3.22 -10.07
C TRP A 553 -16.69 -3.36 -9.82
N TYR A 554 -17.12 -4.44 -9.16
CA TYR A 554 -18.52 -4.79 -8.92
C TYR A 554 -18.75 -5.31 -7.50
N PRO A 555 -18.45 -4.48 -6.48
CA PRO A 555 -18.36 -4.92 -5.09
C PRO A 555 -19.68 -5.51 -4.56
N LEU A 556 -19.59 -6.28 -3.48
CA LEU A 556 -20.80 -6.69 -2.76
C LEU A 556 -21.47 -5.45 -2.13
N PRO A 557 -22.81 -5.41 -2.04
CA PRO A 557 -23.51 -4.33 -1.37
C PRO A 557 -23.01 -4.12 0.08
N GLY A 558 -22.63 -2.89 0.40
CA GLY A 558 -22.13 -2.52 1.74
C GLY A 558 -20.65 -2.87 2.00
N HIS A 559 -19.89 -3.30 1.00
CA HIS A 559 -18.44 -3.55 1.12
C HIS A 559 -17.63 -2.39 0.50
N GLY A 560 -16.53 -2.00 1.15
CA GLY A 560 -15.77 -0.78 0.84
C GLY A 560 -14.43 -0.97 0.13
N GLU A 561 -14.03 -2.19 -0.23
CA GLU A 561 -12.70 -2.51 -0.78
C GLU A 561 -12.58 -2.32 -2.30
N SER A 562 -13.37 -1.42 -2.89
CA SER A 562 -13.48 -1.19 -4.35
C SER A 562 -12.93 0.16 -4.77
N ILE A 563 -12.80 0.39 -6.09
CA ILE A 563 -12.49 1.71 -6.63
C ILE A 563 -13.50 2.76 -6.12
N PRO A 564 -13.05 3.93 -5.62
CA PRO A 564 -13.94 5.02 -5.25
C PRO A 564 -14.94 5.32 -6.37
N SER A 565 -16.22 5.54 -6.04
CA SER A 565 -17.39 5.65 -6.96
C SER A 565 -17.99 4.34 -7.53
N ARG A 566 -17.40 3.17 -7.27
CA ARG A 566 -17.95 1.88 -7.75
C ARG A 566 -18.99 1.25 -6.82
N ALA A 567 -19.21 1.80 -5.63
CA ALA A 567 -20.24 1.34 -4.71
C ALA A 567 -21.66 1.34 -5.35
N ASP A 568 -21.94 2.30 -6.23
CA ASP A 568 -23.22 2.38 -6.97
C ASP A 568 -23.43 1.21 -7.96
N ALA A 569 -22.34 0.56 -8.37
CA ALA A 569 -22.34 -0.57 -9.29
C ALA A 569 -22.26 -1.92 -8.54
N ALA A 570 -22.55 -1.94 -7.25
CA ALA A 570 -22.50 -3.14 -6.44
C ALA A 570 -23.45 -4.24 -6.96
N LEU A 571 -22.98 -5.48 -6.94
CA LEU A 571 -23.74 -6.66 -7.37
C LEU A 571 -23.70 -7.72 -6.27
N SER A 572 -24.82 -8.42 -6.09
CA SER A 572 -24.81 -9.62 -5.25
C SER A 572 -23.91 -10.70 -5.87
N GLY A 573 -23.43 -11.63 -5.05
CA GLY A 573 -22.64 -12.77 -5.52
C GLY A 573 -23.36 -13.59 -6.60
N ALA A 574 -24.68 -13.75 -6.48
CA ALA A 574 -25.49 -14.49 -7.47
C ALA A 574 -25.60 -13.75 -8.81
N GLU A 575 -25.83 -12.44 -8.79
CA GLU A 575 -25.93 -11.63 -10.02
C GLU A 575 -24.59 -11.56 -10.75
N PHE A 576 -23.50 -11.35 -9.99
CA PHE A 576 -22.16 -11.36 -10.55
C PHE A 576 -21.83 -12.74 -11.14
N ALA A 577 -22.12 -13.82 -10.43
CA ALA A 577 -21.93 -15.19 -10.92
C ALA A 577 -22.73 -15.51 -12.17
N ALA A 578 -23.93 -14.96 -12.33
CA ALA A 578 -24.71 -15.15 -13.54
C ALA A 578 -24.08 -14.47 -14.78
N ARG A 579 -23.38 -13.34 -14.58
CA ARG A 579 -22.76 -12.55 -15.67
C ARG A 579 -21.33 -12.98 -15.99
N MET A 580 -20.60 -13.43 -14.98
CA MET A 580 -19.25 -14.00 -15.10
C MET A 580 -19.24 -15.39 -14.44
N PRO A 581 -19.74 -16.43 -15.12
CA PRO A 581 -19.94 -17.76 -14.53
C PRO A 581 -18.66 -18.58 -14.40
N ARG A 582 -17.61 -18.24 -15.17
CA ARG A 582 -16.35 -18.97 -15.24
C ARG A 582 -15.19 -18.03 -14.96
N GLU A 583 -14.06 -18.63 -14.59
CA GLU A 583 -12.79 -17.93 -14.49
C GLU A 583 -12.25 -17.61 -15.88
N PHE A 584 -11.92 -16.34 -16.11
CA PHE A 584 -11.42 -15.87 -17.40
C PHE A 584 -10.15 -16.62 -17.82
N TRP A 585 -9.20 -16.77 -16.90
CA TRP A 585 -7.94 -17.46 -17.18
C TRP A 585 -8.13 -18.94 -17.50
N ARG A 586 -9.13 -19.60 -16.90
CA ARG A 586 -9.45 -20.99 -17.23
C ARG A 586 -9.89 -21.10 -18.69
N GLU A 587 -10.76 -20.19 -19.13
CA GLU A 587 -11.22 -20.12 -20.53
C GLU A 587 -10.06 -19.81 -21.49
N VAL A 588 -9.17 -18.89 -21.11
CA VAL A 588 -7.94 -18.59 -21.89
C VAL A 588 -7.07 -19.83 -22.06
N VAL A 589 -6.77 -20.54 -20.98
CA VAL A 589 -5.90 -21.71 -21.03
C VAL A 589 -6.51 -22.82 -21.89
N ASP A 590 -7.81 -23.08 -21.74
CA ASP A 590 -8.51 -24.09 -22.54
C ASP A 590 -8.48 -23.74 -24.04
N ARG A 591 -8.65 -22.45 -24.35
CA ARG A 591 -8.63 -21.97 -25.74
C ARG A 591 -7.22 -21.99 -26.33
N VAL A 592 -6.20 -21.60 -25.57
CA VAL A 592 -4.79 -21.72 -25.99
C VAL A 592 -4.44 -23.18 -26.24
N ALA A 593 -4.86 -24.11 -25.36
CA ALA A 593 -4.63 -25.54 -25.56
C ALA A 593 -5.29 -26.07 -26.84
N ALA A 594 -6.41 -25.50 -27.27
CA ALA A 594 -7.08 -25.88 -28.51
C ALA A 594 -6.50 -25.20 -29.77
N GLU A 595 -6.18 -23.90 -29.69
CA GLU A 595 -5.89 -23.06 -30.86
C GLU A 595 -4.41 -22.69 -31.03
N ALA A 596 -3.61 -22.77 -29.96
CA ALA A 596 -2.17 -22.48 -29.93
C ALA A 596 -1.43 -23.42 -28.94
N PRO A 597 -1.47 -24.75 -29.14
CA PRO A 597 -1.01 -25.75 -28.16
C PRO A 597 0.51 -25.86 -27.94
N ASP A 598 1.31 -25.05 -28.64
CA ASP A 598 2.77 -24.95 -28.47
C ASP A 598 3.16 -23.59 -27.86
N THR A 599 2.30 -23.07 -26.98
CA THR A 599 2.51 -21.80 -26.28
C THR A 599 2.67 -22.04 -24.78
N LEU A 600 3.77 -21.55 -24.21
CA LEU A 600 4.02 -21.47 -22.78
C LEU A 600 3.40 -20.18 -22.24
N LEU A 601 2.61 -20.32 -21.18
CA LEU A 601 1.91 -19.21 -20.54
C LEU A 601 2.48 -18.97 -19.14
N LEU A 602 3.01 -17.77 -18.91
CA LEU A 602 3.60 -17.33 -17.65
C LEU A 602 2.69 -16.27 -17.03
N ALA A 603 2.19 -16.52 -15.83
CA ALA A 603 1.48 -15.51 -15.06
C ALA A 603 2.44 -14.72 -14.18
N GLU A 604 2.40 -13.40 -14.30
CA GLU A 604 2.83 -12.54 -13.21
C GLU A 604 1.67 -12.43 -12.20
N ALA A 605 1.81 -13.10 -11.06
CA ALA A 605 0.86 -13.04 -9.96
C ALA A 605 1.63 -13.02 -8.64
N PHE A 606 1.37 -12.03 -7.78
CA PHE A 606 2.14 -11.75 -6.57
C PHE A 606 1.31 -11.72 -5.28
N TRP A 607 0.07 -12.23 -5.31
CA TRP A 607 -0.85 -12.22 -4.16
C TRP A 607 -0.93 -13.58 -3.45
N LEU A 608 0.17 -14.33 -3.45
CA LEU A 608 0.22 -15.71 -2.94
C LEU A 608 -0.79 -16.66 -3.63
N MET A 609 -1.17 -16.31 -4.87
CA MET A 609 -2.12 -17.06 -5.71
C MET A 609 -1.41 -18.07 -6.61
N GLU A 610 -0.11 -18.33 -6.41
CA GLU A 610 0.69 -19.12 -7.33
C GLU A 610 0.09 -20.51 -7.54
N GLY A 611 -0.26 -21.19 -6.44
CA GLY A 611 -0.93 -22.49 -6.48
C GLY A 611 -2.25 -22.44 -7.24
N TYR A 612 -3.07 -21.40 -7.03
CA TYR A 612 -4.33 -21.23 -7.75
C TYR A 612 -4.11 -21.05 -9.27
N PHE A 613 -3.15 -20.22 -9.67
CA PHE A 613 -2.85 -19.97 -11.08
C PHE A 613 -2.37 -21.21 -11.82
N VAL A 614 -1.49 -22.00 -11.21
CA VAL A 614 -0.93 -23.17 -11.90
C VAL A 614 -1.80 -24.42 -11.77
N ARG A 615 -2.34 -24.68 -10.58
CA ARG A 615 -3.13 -25.88 -10.29
C ARG A 615 -4.56 -25.78 -10.80
N THR A 616 -5.23 -24.67 -10.53
CA THR A 616 -6.68 -24.53 -10.78
C THR A 616 -6.95 -23.86 -12.13
N LEU A 617 -6.30 -22.72 -12.39
CA LEU A 617 -6.46 -21.99 -13.65
C LEU A 617 -5.67 -22.62 -14.80
N GLY A 618 -4.69 -23.48 -14.51
CA GLY A 618 -3.93 -24.24 -15.51
C GLY A 618 -2.82 -23.44 -16.20
N MET A 619 -2.38 -22.32 -15.63
CA MET A 619 -1.26 -21.57 -16.20
C MET A 619 0.02 -22.41 -16.13
N HIS A 620 0.86 -22.35 -17.17
CA HIS A 620 2.02 -23.24 -17.23
C HIS A 620 3.05 -22.88 -16.17
N ARG A 621 3.29 -21.58 -15.99
CA ARG A 621 4.24 -21.05 -15.01
C ARG A 621 3.67 -19.83 -14.31
N VAL A 622 4.17 -19.57 -13.11
CA VAL A 622 3.83 -18.38 -12.31
C VAL A 622 5.07 -17.88 -11.57
N TYR A 623 5.18 -16.56 -11.39
CA TYR A 623 6.29 -15.99 -10.64
C TYR A 623 6.27 -16.40 -9.17
N ASN A 624 7.44 -16.69 -8.61
CA ASN A 624 7.60 -17.05 -7.20
C ASN A 624 7.76 -15.79 -6.34
N SER A 625 6.65 -15.17 -5.96
CA SER A 625 6.66 -13.94 -5.16
C SER A 625 7.29 -14.15 -3.79
N ALA A 626 7.00 -15.30 -3.17
CA ALA A 626 7.52 -15.69 -1.87
C ALA A 626 9.05 -15.73 -1.85
N PHE A 627 9.68 -16.31 -2.88
CA PHE A 627 11.14 -16.31 -3.01
C PHE A 627 11.71 -14.90 -3.02
N MET A 628 11.17 -14.01 -3.86
CA MET A 628 11.69 -12.65 -3.97
C MET A 628 11.55 -11.86 -2.67
N HIS A 629 10.38 -11.93 -2.03
CA HIS A 629 10.12 -11.19 -0.79
C HIS A 629 10.93 -11.74 0.38
N MET A 630 10.92 -13.05 0.60
CA MET A 630 11.61 -13.67 1.72
C MET A 630 13.13 -13.60 1.56
N LEU A 631 13.65 -13.63 0.34
CA LEU A 631 15.08 -13.41 0.11
C LEU A 631 15.50 -11.96 0.42
N ARG A 632 14.73 -10.97 -0.06
CA ARG A 632 14.96 -9.55 0.23
C ARG A 632 14.94 -9.25 1.73
N ASP A 633 13.99 -9.86 2.44
CA ASP A 633 13.78 -9.65 3.88
C ASP A 633 14.63 -10.59 4.75
N GLU A 634 15.51 -11.38 4.13
CA GLU A 634 16.36 -12.41 4.77
C GLU A 634 15.59 -13.45 5.60
N ASP A 635 14.29 -13.64 5.36
CA ASP A 635 13.43 -14.64 6.00
C ASP A 635 13.61 -16.04 5.39
N ASN A 636 14.83 -16.57 5.58
CA ASN A 636 15.20 -17.90 5.12
C ASN A 636 14.39 -19.01 5.79
N ALA A 637 13.87 -18.80 7.00
CA ALA A 637 13.08 -19.78 7.73
C ALA A 637 11.65 -19.87 7.18
N GLY A 638 11.03 -18.72 6.89
CA GLY A 638 9.76 -18.63 6.20
C GLY A 638 9.82 -19.26 4.81
N TYR A 639 10.87 -18.95 4.02
CA TYR A 639 11.00 -19.53 2.68
C TYR A 639 11.13 -21.06 2.71
N ARG A 640 11.92 -21.62 3.63
CA ARG A 640 11.99 -23.08 3.82
C ARG A 640 10.64 -23.68 4.21
N THR A 641 9.84 -22.95 4.98
CA THR A 641 8.51 -23.39 5.40
C THR A 641 7.55 -23.40 4.21
N VAL A 642 7.56 -22.36 3.37
CA VAL A 642 6.80 -22.33 2.11
C VAL A 642 7.14 -23.52 1.24
N LEU A 643 8.43 -23.76 0.97
CA LEU A 643 8.86 -24.90 0.15
C LEU A 643 8.41 -26.25 0.72
N ARG A 644 8.53 -26.45 2.04
CA ARG A 644 8.07 -27.69 2.70
C ARG A 644 6.56 -27.86 2.60
N ASN A 645 5.79 -26.79 2.81
CA ASN A 645 4.35 -26.82 2.72
C ASN A 645 3.89 -27.10 1.29
N THR A 646 4.52 -26.48 0.28
CA THR A 646 4.23 -26.75 -1.13
C THR A 646 4.54 -28.19 -1.50
N LEU A 647 5.70 -28.72 -1.09
CA LEU A 647 6.05 -30.13 -1.32
C LEU A 647 5.11 -31.11 -0.61
N ALA A 648 4.62 -30.75 0.59
CA ALA A 648 3.69 -31.58 1.34
C ALA A 648 2.27 -31.57 0.75
N PHE A 649 1.86 -30.44 0.16
CA PHE A 649 0.56 -30.28 -0.47
C PHE A 649 0.55 -30.87 -1.89
N ASP A 650 1.39 -30.33 -2.79
CA ASP A 650 1.51 -30.77 -4.17
C ASP A 650 2.89 -30.39 -4.76
N PRO A 651 3.82 -31.35 -4.91
CA PRO A 651 5.13 -31.12 -5.49
C PRO A 651 5.13 -30.60 -6.93
N GLU A 652 4.06 -30.79 -7.71
CA GLU A 652 4.00 -30.33 -9.09
C GLU A 652 3.97 -28.80 -9.18
N ILE A 653 3.41 -28.13 -8.17
CA ILE A 653 3.36 -26.66 -8.08
C ILE A 653 4.77 -26.06 -8.11
N LEU A 654 5.72 -26.69 -7.40
CA LEU A 654 7.09 -26.18 -7.30
C LEU A 654 7.81 -26.18 -8.65
N GLN A 655 7.51 -27.14 -9.53
CA GLN A 655 8.08 -27.22 -10.88
C GLN A 655 7.58 -26.12 -11.82
N ARG A 656 6.50 -25.44 -11.41
CA ARG A 656 5.83 -24.40 -12.19
C ARG A 656 6.17 -22.98 -11.75
N TYR A 657 7.02 -22.84 -10.74
CA TYR A 657 7.55 -21.54 -10.34
C TYR A 657 8.58 -21.03 -11.35
N VAL A 658 8.57 -19.72 -11.57
CA VAL A 658 9.64 -18.99 -12.25
C VAL A 658 10.51 -18.37 -11.18
N ASP A 659 11.74 -18.86 -11.09
CA ASP A 659 12.77 -18.31 -10.21
C ASP A 659 13.73 -17.44 -11.04
N PHE A 660 14.12 -16.29 -10.48
CA PHE A 660 14.96 -15.27 -11.13
C PHE A 660 16.47 -15.51 -10.93
#